data_AF-A0A8D0QRW8-F1
#
_entry.id   AF-A0A8D0QRW8-F1
#
_cell.length_a   1.000
_cell.length_b   1.000
_cell.length_c   1.000
_cell.angle_alpha   90.00
_cell.angle_beta   90.00
_cell.angle_gamma   90.00
#
_symmetry.space_group_name_H-M   'P 1'
#
loop_
_entity.id
_entity.type
_entity.pdbx_description
1 polymer ?
#
loop_
_entity_poly.entity_id
_entity_poly.type
_entity_poly.pdbx_seq_one_letter_code
_entity_poly.pdbx_strand_id
1 'polypeptide(L)'
;MSALNWKPFVYGGLASITAECGTFPIDLTKTRLQIQGQKNDANFKEIRYRGMLHALVRIGREEGLKALYSGIAPAMLRQASYGTIKIGTYQSLKRLFVERPEDETLLINVVCGILSGVISSSIANPTDVLKIRMQAQNSTLQGGMIGNFINIYQQEGTRGLWKGVSLTAQRAAIVVGVELPVYDLTKKHLILSGLMGDTVYTHFLSSFTCGLAGALASNPVDVVRTRMMNQRVLRDGRCPGYKGTLDCLLQLPIEDLCSLKNHSLPIAQTSVVPESTEDILLKGFASLEMKDERIETAQQFFSWFAKLQTQMDQDEESKYRQMRDYLSGFQEQCDAILNDVNSALQHLESLQKQYLFVSNKTGALHEACEQLLKEQSELVELAENIQQKLSYFNELETINTKLNSPTLSVNSEGFIPMLAKLDDCITYISSHPNFKDYPIYLLKFKQCLSKALQLMKTYTVNTLQNLTNQLLKRDPSSVPNADNAFTLFYVKFRAAAPKVRTLIEQIEQRSEKIPEYQQLLNDIHQCYLDQRELLLGPSITCTVTELTSQNNRDHCALIRSGCAFMVHVCQDEHQLYNEFFTKPTSKLDELLEKLCMSLYDVFRPLIIHVIHLETLSELCGILKNEVLEDHVQNNAEQLGAFAAGVKQMLEDVQERLVYRTHIYIQTDITGYKPAPGDLAYPDKLVMMEQIAQSLKDEQKKVPLEALFSDVRLEEAEPRNSLTKSGSTDSLNPRPQTTISPADLHGMWYPTVRRTLVCLSKLYRCIDRAVFQGLSQEALSACIQSLLGASESISKNKTQIDGQLFLIKHLLILREQIAPFHTEFTIKEISLDLKKTRDAAFKILNPMTVPRFFRLNSNNALIEFLLEGTPEIREHYLDSKKDVDRHLKAACEQFIQQQSKLFVEPLEEFLTKVSALKAMASQGGPKYTLCQQPWAQPAKVSDLVASAYKTIKAKLPLTLRSMSLYLSNKDTEFILFKPVRNNIQQVFQKFHALLKEEFSPEDAQIIACPSMEQLNLLLSVSK
;
A
#
# COMPACT_ATOMS: atom_id res chain seq x y z
N MET A 1 -2.17 -5.54 14.23
CA MET A 1 -2.39 -6.03 12.85
C MET A 1 -2.69 -4.85 11.94
N SER A 2 -1.95 -4.63 10.85
CA SER A 2 -2.21 -3.54 9.89
C SER A 2 -3.45 -3.81 9.03
N ALA A 3 -4.32 -2.81 8.84
CA ALA A 3 -5.54 -2.96 8.04
C ALA A 3 -5.26 -3.41 6.59
N LEU A 4 -5.99 -4.42 6.12
CA LEU A 4 -5.80 -4.98 4.78
C LEU A 4 -6.43 -4.06 3.72
N ASN A 5 -5.59 -3.22 3.09
CA ASN A 5 -6.01 -2.31 2.03
C ASN A 5 -6.51 -3.10 0.80
N TRP A 6 -7.84 -3.24 0.69
CA TRP A 6 -8.51 -3.95 -0.42
C TRP A 6 -8.56 -3.13 -1.73
N LYS A 7 -8.30 -1.82 -1.69
CA LYS A 7 -8.41 -0.93 -2.85
C LYS A 7 -7.48 -1.34 -4.02
N PRO A 8 -6.17 -1.61 -3.82
CA PRO A 8 -5.27 -2.02 -4.92
C PRO A 8 -5.67 -3.36 -5.54
N PHE A 9 -6.25 -4.27 -4.76
CA PHE A 9 -6.75 -5.56 -5.22
C PHE A 9 -7.92 -5.39 -6.20
N VAL A 10 -8.92 -4.56 -5.85
CA VAL A 10 -10.08 -4.29 -6.71
C VAL A 10 -9.66 -3.52 -7.96
N TYR A 11 -8.85 -2.46 -7.84
CA TYR A 11 -8.40 -1.69 -9.00
C TYR A 11 -7.47 -2.50 -9.92
N GLY A 12 -6.55 -3.29 -9.37
CA GLY A 12 -5.68 -4.18 -10.13
C GLY A 12 -6.45 -5.28 -10.87
N GLY A 13 -7.47 -5.87 -10.24
CA GLY A 13 -8.38 -6.84 -10.87
C GLY A 13 -9.17 -6.22 -12.03
N LEU A 14 -9.79 -5.04 -11.81
CA LEU A 14 -10.55 -4.33 -12.85
C LEU A 14 -9.67 -3.89 -14.03
N ALA A 15 -8.46 -3.38 -13.75
CA ALA A 15 -7.50 -3.04 -14.80
C ALA A 15 -7.07 -4.28 -15.60
N SER A 16 -6.81 -5.41 -14.94
CA SER A 16 -6.41 -6.66 -15.60
C SER A 16 -7.52 -7.24 -16.49
N ILE A 17 -8.77 -7.16 -16.03
CA ILE A 17 -9.95 -7.55 -16.84
C ILE A 17 -10.10 -6.62 -18.04
N THR A 18 -9.98 -5.31 -17.86
CA THR A 18 -10.09 -4.31 -18.95
C THR A 18 -9.00 -4.50 -20.00
N ALA A 19 -7.76 -4.78 -19.58
CA ALA A 19 -6.65 -5.09 -20.47
C ALA A 19 -6.89 -6.40 -21.26
N GLU A 20 -7.31 -7.48 -20.60
CA GLU A 20 -7.65 -8.75 -21.28
C GLU A 20 -8.76 -8.55 -22.32
N CYS A 21 -9.81 -7.78 -22.00
CA CYS A 21 -10.89 -7.45 -22.94
C CYS A 21 -10.38 -6.73 -24.21
N GLY A 22 -9.39 -5.85 -24.08
CA GLY A 22 -8.78 -5.15 -25.21
C GLY A 22 -7.85 -6.03 -26.05
N THR A 23 -7.06 -6.91 -25.42
CA THR A 23 -6.09 -7.77 -26.13
C THR A 23 -6.70 -9.08 -26.66
N PHE A 24 -7.88 -9.49 -26.18
CA PHE A 24 -8.46 -10.80 -26.48
C PHE A 24 -8.51 -11.21 -27.96
N PRO A 25 -8.83 -10.32 -28.94
CA PRO A 25 -8.81 -10.69 -30.37
C PRO A 25 -7.42 -11.07 -30.89
N ILE A 26 -6.37 -10.42 -30.38
CA ILE A 26 -4.97 -10.73 -30.70
C ILE A 26 -4.59 -12.07 -30.05
N ASP A 27 -5.03 -12.29 -28.82
CA ASP A 27 -4.79 -13.49 -28.03
C ASP A 27 -5.41 -14.74 -28.68
N LEU A 28 -6.67 -14.68 -29.11
CA LEU A 28 -7.34 -15.75 -29.87
C LEU A 28 -6.61 -16.02 -31.21
N THR A 29 -6.14 -14.96 -31.87
CA THR A 29 -5.37 -15.07 -33.11
C THR A 29 -4.01 -15.76 -32.88
N LYS A 30 -3.30 -15.43 -31.79
CA LYS A 30 -2.07 -16.13 -31.37
C LYS A 30 -2.35 -17.60 -31.08
N THR A 31 -3.38 -17.93 -30.29
CA THR A 31 -3.73 -19.32 -29.94
C THR A 31 -3.98 -20.17 -31.19
N ARG A 32 -4.76 -19.67 -32.16
CA ARG A 32 -5.03 -20.39 -33.42
C ARG A 32 -3.78 -20.55 -34.30
N LEU A 33 -2.87 -19.56 -34.31
CA LEU A 33 -1.57 -19.67 -34.99
C LEU A 33 -0.60 -20.66 -34.33
N GLN A 34 -0.68 -20.85 -33.01
CA GLN A 34 0.11 -21.87 -32.29
C GLN A 34 -0.46 -23.29 -32.47
N ILE A 35 -1.75 -23.41 -32.78
CA ILE A 35 -2.45 -24.71 -32.96
C ILE A 35 -2.33 -25.26 -34.38
N GLN A 36 -2.27 -24.43 -35.43
CA GLN A 36 -2.01 -24.91 -36.79
C GLN A 36 -0.65 -25.62 -36.90
N GLY A 37 -0.56 -26.61 -37.80
CA GLY A 37 0.62 -27.45 -38.00
C GLY A 37 0.73 -28.65 -37.04
N GLN A 38 -0.31 -28.97 -36.27
CA GLN A 38 -0.35 -30.19 -35.45
C GLN A 38 -0.48 -31.43 -36.37
N LYS A 39 0.59 -32.23 -36.46
CA LYS A 39 0.66 -33.42 -37.34
C LYS A 39 -0.35 -34.52 -36.98
N ASN A 40 -0.86 -34.54 -35.74
CA ASN A 40 -1.65 -35.64 -35.18
C ASN A 40 -3.17 -35.37 -35.12
N ASP A 41 -3.65 -34.19 -35.52
CA ASP A 41 -5.09 -33.89 -35.64
C ASP A 41 -5.40 -33.50 -37.09
N ALA A 42 -6.27 -34.26 -37.75
CA ALA A 42 -6.62 -34.09 -39.15
C ALA A 42 -7.17 -32.69 -39.48
N ASN A 43 -7.81 -32.02 -38.51
CA ASN A 43 -8.42 -30.70 -38.70
C ASN A 43 -7.42 -29.53 -38.68
N PHE A 44 -6.21 -29.74 -38.17
CA PHE A 44 -5.21 -28.68 -37.94
C PHE A 44 -3.88 -28.91 -38.70
N LYS A 45 -3.86 -29.90 -39.60
CA LYS A 45 -2.70 -30.27 -40.42
C LYS A 45 -2.43 -29.28 -41.58
N GLU A 46 -3.45 -28.55 -42.03
CA GLU A 46 -3.31 -27.53 -43.09
C GLU A 46 -2.95 -26.15 -42.54
N ILE A 47 -2.09 -25.41 -43.27
CA ILE A 47 -1.66 -24.05 -42.90
C ILE A 47 -2.73 -23.03 -43.36
N ARG A 48 -3.78 -22.86 -42.55
CA ARG A 48 -4.92 -21.97 -42.86
C ARG A 48 -4.56 -20.48 -42.81
N TYR A 49 -3.50 -20.11 -42.08
CA TYR A 49 -3.15 -18.71 -41.83
C TYR A 49 -1.67 -18.40 -42.10
N ARG A 50 -1.42 -17.39 -42.96
CA ARG A 50 -0.07 -16.92 -43.35
C ARG A 50 0.59 -15.94 -42.36
N GLY A 51 -0.11 -15.53 -41.30
CA GLY A 51 0.39 -14.56 -40.32
C GLY A 51 -0.72 -13.89 -39.50
N MET A 52 -0.36 -13.10 -38.49
CA MET A 52 -1.31 -12.57 -37.49
C MET A 52 -2.38 -11.63 -38.08
N LEU A 53 -2.00 -10.62 -38.86
CA LEU A 53 -2.99 -9.72 -39.49
C LEU A 53 -3.91 -10.47 -40.45
N HIS A 54 -3.36 -11.39 -41.24
CA HIS A 54 -4.14 -12.25 -42.14
C HIS A 54 -5.12 -13.14 -41.37
N ALA A 55 -4.72 -13.70 -40.22
CA ALA A 55 -5.59 -14.50 -39.37
C ALA A 55 -6.70 -13.65 -38.73
N LEU A 56 -6.39 -12.48 -38.17
CA LEU A 56 -7.38 -11.59 -37.54
C LEU A 56 -8.47 -11.16 -38.54
N VAL A 57 -8.07 -10.69 -39.74
CA VAL A 57 -9.00 -10.30 -40.82
C VAL A 57 -9.80 -11.50 -41.34
N ARG A 58 -9.15 -12.66 -41.51
CA ARG A 58 -9.80 -13.88 -42.00
C ARG A 58 -10.87 -14.39 -41.01
N ILE A 59 -10.56 -14.46 -39.72
CA ILE A 59 -11.51 -14.91 -38.68
C ILE A 59 -12.67 -13.91 -38.57
N GLY A 60 -12.39 -12.61 -38.56
CA GLY A 60 -13.43 -11.57 -38.53
C GLY A 60 -14.39 -11.61 -39.72
N ARG A 61 -13.93 -12.10 -40.90
CA ARG A 61 -14.73 -12.23 -42.14
C ARG A 61 -15.39 -13.60 -42.32
N GLU A 62 -14.76 -14.69 -41.91
CA GLU A 62 -15.27 -16.08 -42.07
C GLU A 62 -16.15 -16.53 -40.90
N GLU A 63 -15.85 -16.11 -39.67
CA GLU A 63 -16.58 -16.51 -38.45
C GLU A 63 -17.28 -15.34 -37.75
N GLY A 64 -17.02 -14.10 -38.19
CA GLY A 64 -17.64 -12.87 -37.68
C GLY A 64 -16.96 -12.29 -36.43
N LEU A 65 -17.15 -10.99 -36.19
CA LEU A 65 -16.48 -10.25 -35.11
C LEU A 65 -16.76 -10.80 -33.69
N LYS A 66 -17.88 -11.51 -33.48
CA LYS A 66 -18.17 -12.18 -32.19
C LYS A 66 -17.26 -13.40 -31.95
N ALA A 67 -16.83 -14.10 -33.00
CA ALA A 67 -15.94 -15.25 -32.86
C ALA A 67 -14.54 -14.86 -32.34
N LEU A 68 -14.10 -13.62 -32.59
CA LEU A 68 -12.87 -13.06 -32.02
C LEU A 68 -12.90 -12.98 -30.48
N TYR A 69 -14.07 -13.10 -29.85
CA TYR A 69 -14.26 -13.12 -28.40
C TYR A 69 -14.61 -14.52 -27.84
N SER A 70 -14.44 -15.59 -28.63
CA SER A 70 -14.65 -16.97 -28.17
C SER A 70 -13.71 -17.33 -27.02
N GLY A 71 -14.27 -17.65 -25.85
CA GLY A 71 -13.51 -17.95 -24.64
C GLY A 71 -13.17 -16.75 -23.76
N ILE A 72 -13.79 -15.58 -23.94
CA ILE A 72 -13.59 -14.43 -23.04
C ILE A 72 -14.03 -14.73 -21.59
N ALA A 73 -15.12 -15.48 -21.38
CA ALA A 73 -15.64 -15.80 -20.05
C ALA A 73 -14.62 -16.54 -19.14
N PRO A 74 -13.99 -17.66 -19.55
CA PRO A 74 -12.93 -18.28 -18.77
C PRO A 74 -11.67 -17.40 -18.63
N ALA A 75 -11.42 -16.49 -19.57
CA ALA A 75 -10.29 -15.55 -19.49
C ALA A 75 -10.50 -14.43 -18.45
N MET A 76 -11.72 -13.89 -18.34
CA MET A 76 -12.09 -12.96 -17.26
C MET A 76 -12.05 -13.67 -15.89
N LEU A 77 -12.58 -14.90 -15.81
CA LEU A 77 -12.50 -15.72 -14.61
C LEU A 77 -11.06 -16.04 -14.21
N ARG A 78 -10.19 -16.31 -15.20
CA ARG A 78 -8.73 -16.45 -15.00
C ARG A 78 -8.14 -15.18 -14.41
N GLN A 79 -8.36 -14.00 -14.99
CA GLN A 79 -7.75 -12.77 -14.46
C GLN A 79 -8.23 -12.44 -13.04
N ALA A 80 -9.52 -12.62 -12.76
CA ALA A 80 -10.08 -12.42 -11.42
C ALA A 80 -9.47 -13.38 -10.36
N SER A 81 -9.32 -14.66 -10.70
CA SER A 81 -8.79 -15.68 -9.77
C SER A 81 -7.25 -15.67 -9.67
N TYR A 82 -6.55 -15.57 -10.80
CA TYR A 82 -5.08 -15.57 -10.87
C TYR A 82 -4.47 -14.37 -10.15
N GLY A 83 -4.95 -13.15 -10.41
CA GLY A 83 -4.45 -11.94 -9.74
C GLY A 83 -4.67 -11.99 -8.22
N THR A 84 -5.86 -12.44 -7.80
CA THR A 84 -6.23 -12.67 -6.40
C THR A 84 -5.24 -13.62 -5.70
N ILE A 85 -5.04 -14.81 -6.27
CA ILE A 85 -4.19 -15.84 -5.64
C ILE A 85 -2.72 -15.42 -5.70
N LYS A 86 -2.24 -14.85 -6.81
CA LYS A 86 -0.84 -14.40 -6.95
C LYS A 86 -0.49 -13.37 -5.88
N ILE A 87 -1.32 -12.33 -5.68
CA ILE A 87 -1.08 -11.29 -4.66
C ILE A 87 -1.15 -11.89 -3.25
N GLY A 88 -2.16 -12.70 -2.95
CA GLY A 88 -2.32 -13.33 -1.64
C GLY A 88 -1.14 -14.25 -1.29
N THR A 89 -0.77 -15.16 -2.18
CA THR A 89 0.37 -16.07 -1.98
C THR A 89 1.70 -15.30 -1.95
N TYR A 90 1.89 -14.25 -2.76
CA TYR A 90 3.09 -13.41 -2.70
C TYR A 90 3.23 -12.70 -1.35
N GLN A 91 2.17 -12.09 -0.83
CA GLN A 91 2.18 -11.44 0.49
C GLN A 91 2.41 -12.44 1.63
N SER A 92 1.80 -13.63 1.57
CA SER A 92 2.03 -14.68 2.57
C SER A 92 3.46 -15.24 2.53
N LEU A 93 4.03 -15.49 1.34
CA LEU A 93 5.42 -15.91 1.20
C LEU A 93 6.39 -14.82 1.68
N LYS A 94 6.15 -13.56 1.31
CA LYS A 94 7.00 -12.45 1.75
C LYS A 94 7.00 -12.28 3.27
N ARG A 95 5.86 -12.44 3.94
CA ARG A 95 5.75 -12.48 5.42
C ARG A 95 6.44 -13.68 6.08
N LEU A 96 6.79 -14.72 5.33
CA LEU A 96 7.50 -15.92 5.82
C LEU A 96 9.01 -15.88 5.53
N PHE A 97 9.46 -14.98 4.65
CA PHE A 97 10.87 -14.84 4.25
C PHE A 97 11.48 -13.46 4.56
N VAL A 98 10.66 -12.48 4.96
CA VAL A 98 11.08 -11.11 5.28
C VAL A 98 10.34 -10.69 6.57
N GLU A 99 11.01 -10.84 7.71
CA GLU A 99 10.46 -10.41 9.02
C GLU A 99 10.72 -8.91 9.28
N ARG A 100 11.84 -8.38 8.80
CA ARG A 100 12.21 -6.96 8.89
C ARG A 100 12.31 -6.35 7.48
N PRO A 101 11.96 -5.07 7.28
CA PRO A 101 12.02 -4.45 5.95
C PRO A 101 13.44 -4.32 5.39
N GLU A 102 14.46 -4.40 6.24
CA GLU A 102 15.88 -4.30 5.87
C GLU A 102 16.42 -5.58 5.21
N ASP A 103 15.80 -6.74 5.51
CA ASP A 103 16.15 -8.04 4.92
C ASP A 103 15.61 -8.21 3.48
N GLU A 104 14.92 -7.20 2.93
CA GLU A 104 14.25 -7.27 1.64
C GLU A 104 15.22 -7.22 0.45
N THR A 105 15.85 -8.36 0.16
CA THR A 105 16.68 -8.50 -1.05
C THR A 105 15.85 -8.72 -2.32
N LEU A 106 16.36 -8.22 -3.45
CA LEU A 106 15.79 -8.48 -4.78
C LEU A 106 15.67 -9.98 -5.08
N LEU A 107 16.62 -10.79 -4.59
CA LEU A 107 16.60 -12.25 -4.76
C LEU A 107 15.40 -12.89 -4.04
N ILE A 108 15.13 -12.51 -2.78
CA ILE A 108 13.97 -13.00 -2.03
C ILE A 108 12.67 -12.56 -2.72
N ASN A 109 12.58 -11.32 -3.20
CA ASN A 109 11.44 -10.83 -3.97
C ASN A 109 11.20 -11.64 -5.25
N VAL A 110 12.24 -11.97 -6.02
CA VAL A 110 12.16 -12.81 -7.23
C VAL A 110 11.74 -14.23 -6.89
N VAL A 111 12.32 -14.85 -5.84
CA VAL A 111 11.96 -16.21 -5.40
C VAL A 111 10.50 -16.28 -4.93
N CYS A 112 10.05 -15.33 -4.11
CA CYS A 112 8.65 -15.21 -3.70
C CYS A 112 7.71 -14.97 -4.89
N GLY A 113 8.15 -14.18 -5.88
CA GLY A 113 7.43 -13.95 -7.13
C GLY A 113 7.28 -15.21 -7.99
N ILE A 114 8.35 -16.00 -8.13
CA ILE A 114 8.35 -17.27 -8.86
C ILE A 114 7.45 -18.29 -8.15
N LEU A 115 7.60 -18.48 -6.84
CA LEU A 115 6.81 -19.44 -6.06
C LEU A 115 5.32 -19.09 -6.05
N SER A 116 4.96 -17.83 -5.80
CA SER A 116 3.57 -17.36 -5.89
C SER A 116 3.01 -17.48 -7.32
N GLY A 117 3.82 -17.21 -8.34
CA GLY A 117 3.49 -17.44 -9.75
C GLY A 117 3.16 -18.91 -10.04
N VAL A 118 4.02 -19.84 -9.62
CA VAL A 118 3.83 -21.29 -9.79
C VAL A 118 2.56 -21.78 -9.09
N ILE A 119 2.34 -21.38 -7.82
CA ILE A 119 1.17 -21.81 -7.04
C ILE A 119 -0.13 -21.27 -7.65
N SER A 120 -0.20 -19.97 -7.91
CA SER A 120 -1.39 -19.33 -8.50
C SER A 120 -1.73 -19.88 -9.89
N SER A 121 -0.72 -20.10 -10.75
CA SER A 121 -0.91 -20.72 -12.06
C SER A 121 -1.35 -22.18 -11.97
N SER A 122 -0.90 -22.94 -10.97
CA SER A 122 -1.30 -24.35 -10.76
C SER A 122 -2.76 -24.49 -10.33
N ILE A 123 -3.26 -23.55 -9.54
CA ILE A 123 -4.67 -23.50 -9.11
C ILE A 123 -5.57 -22.97 -10.26
N ALA A 124 -5.10 -21.98 -11.03
CA ALA A 124 -5.87 -21.38 -12.12
C ALA A 124 -5.97 -22.25 -13.39
N ASN A 125 -5.14 -23.29 -13.56
CA ASN A 125 -5.01 -24.09 -14.79
C ASN A 125 -6.33 -24.57 -15.44
N PRO A 126 -7.39 -24.97 -14.71
CA PRO A 126 -8.68 -25.31 -15.32
C PRO A 126 -9.30 -24.20 -16.18
N THR A 127 -9.07 -22.93 -15.82
CA THR A 127 -9.55 -21.77 -16.61
C THR A 127 -8.75 -21.58 -17.90
N ASP A 128 -7.45 -21.87 -17.87
CA ASP A 128 -6.57 -21.81 -19.05
C ASP A 128 -6.90 -22.91 -20.07
N VAL A 129 -7.11 -24.16 -19.61
CA VAL A 129 -7.55 -25.27 -20.48
C VAL A 129 -8.88 -24.93 -21.15
N LEU A 130 -9.81 -24.32 -20.40
CA LEU A 130 -11.12 -23.91 -20.91
C LEU A 130 -11.02 -22.74 -21.89
N LYS A 131 -10.16 -21.73 -21.63
CA LYS A 131 -9.86 -20.63 -22.57
C LYS A 131 -9.31 -21.18 -23.89
N ILE A 132 -8.26 -21.99 -23.85
CA ILE A 132 -7.58 -22.51 -25.05
C ILE A 132 -8.52 -23.39 -25.87
N ARG A 133 -9.27 -24.30 -25.23
CA ARG A 133 -10.22 -25.18 -25.95
C ARG A 133 -11.40 -24.42 -26.57
N MET A 134 -11.86 -23.32 -25.96
CA MET A 134 -12.89 -22.46 -26.56
C MET A 134 -12.34 -21.56 -27.69
N GLN A 135 -11.07 -21.13 -27.62
CA GLN A 135 -10.40 -20.40 -28.71
C GLN A 135 -10.07 -21.30 -29.92
N ALA A 136 -9.81 -22.60 -29.67
CA ALA A 136 -9.51 -23.61 -30.69
C ALA A 136 -10.75 -24.15 -31.43
N GLN A 137 -11.94 -24.00 -30.86
CA GLN A 137 -13.20 -24.39 -31.50
C GLN A 137 -13.56 -23.41 -32.64
N ASN A 138 -14.09 -23.96 -33.74
CA ASN A 138 -14.75 -23.18 -34.80
C ASN A 138 -16.16 -22.76 -34.34
N SER A 139 -16.65 -21.62 -34.84
CA SER A 139 -17.88 -20.96 -34.36
C SER A 139 -19.17 -21.79 -34.37
N THR A 140 -19.28 -22.84 -35.18
CA THR A 140 -20.52 -23.62 -35.38
C THR A 140 -20.93 -24.55 -34.23
N LEU A 141 -20.08 -24.74 -33.21
CA LEU A 141 -20.30 -25.69 -32.10
C LEU A 141 -20.09 -25.07 -30.70
N GLN A 142 -20.22 -23.74 -30.56
CA GLN A 142 -19.95 -23.04 -29.31
C GLN A 142 -21.04 -23.24 -28.24
N GLY A 143 -20.82 -24.22 -27.35
CA GLY A 143 -21.50 -24.30 -26.06
C GLY A 143 -20.98 -23.26 -25.06
N GLY A 144 -21.81 -22.86 -24.10
CA GLY A 144 -21.41 -21.94 -23.01
C GLY A 144 -20.28 -22.49 -22.13
N MET A 145 -19.62 -21.61 -21.38
CA MET A 145 -18.46 -21.95 -20.52
C MET A 145 -18.72 -23.16 -19.60
N ILE A 146 -19.88 -23.18 -18.94
CA ILE A 146 -20.28 -24.27 -18.03
C ILE A 146 -20.51 -25.58 -18.81
N GLY A 147 -21.09 -25.53 -20.00
CA GLY A 147 -21.30 -26.71 -20.85
C GLY A 147 -19.97 -27.31 -21.34
N ASN A 148 -19.02 -26.46 -21.76
CA ASN A 148 -17.68 -26.92 -22.12
C ASN A 148 -16.91 -27.48 -20.90
N PHE A 149 -17.05 -26.88 -19.72
CA PHE A 149 -16.44 -27.40 -18.47
C PHE A 149 -17.00 -28.78 -18.09
N ILE A 150 -18.33 -28.94 -18.07
CA ILE A 150 -19.00 -30.22 -17.79
C ILE A 150 -18.59 -31.28 -18.80
N ASN A 151 -18.51 -30.93 -20.09
CA ASN A 151 -18.07 -31.84 -21.15
C ASN A 151 -16.63 -32.35 -20.92
N ILE A 152 -15.68 -31.45 -20.63
CA ILE A 152 -14.29 -31.84 -20.30
C ILE A 152 -14.26 -32.73 -19.05
N TYR A 153 -15.02 -32.40 -18.00
CA TYR A 153 -15.08 -33.18 -16.77
C TYR A 153 -15.69 -34.59 -16.99
N GLN A 154 -16.71 -34.71 -17.84
CA GLN A 154 -17.35 -36.00 -18.16
C GLN A 154 -16.53 -36.87 -19.13
N GLN A 155 -15.76 -36.28 -20.04
CA GLN A 155 -14.96 -37.02 -21.03
C GLN A 155 -13.53 -37.33 -20.57
N GLU A 156 -12.87 -36.41 -19.85
CA GLU A 156 -11.44 -36.51 -19.48
C GLU A 156 -11.21 -36.50 -17.95
N GLY A 157 -12.27 -36.33 -17.15
CA GLY A 157 -12.18 -36.26 -15.70
C GLY A 157 -11.42 -35.02 -15.19
N THR A 158 -11.05 -35.04 -13.91
CA THR A 158 -10.20 -34.00 -13.31
C THR A 158 -8.84 -33.87 -14.00
N ARG A 159 -8.26 -34.97 -14.50
CA ARG A 159 -6.98 -34.96 -15.23
C ARG A 159 -7.01 -34.14 -16.51
N GLY A 160 -8.16 -34.00 -17.17
CA GLY A 160 -8.33 -33.09 -18.31
C GLY A 160 -8.17 -31.62 -17.94
N LEU A 161 -8.69 -31.20 -16.77
CA LEU A 161 -8.67 -29.81 -16.30
C LEU A 161 -7.28 -29.35 -15.81
N TRP A 162 -6.47 -30.27 -15.28
CA TRP A 162 -5.07 -30.01 -14.91
C TRP A 162 -4.05 -30.40 -15.99
N LYS A 163 -4.51 -30.71 -17.21
CA LYS A 163 -3.62 -30.95 -18.35
C LYS A 163 -2.77 -29.70 -18.63
N GLY A 164 -1.47 -29.89 -18.81
CA GLY A 164 -0.51 -28.80 -19.04
C GLY A 164 0.01 -28.08 -17.79
N VAL A 165 -0.43 -28.43 -16.56
CA VAL A 165 -0.08 -27.68 -15.33
C VAL A 165 1.42 -27.47 -15.11
N SER A 166 2.27 -28.45 -15.44
CA SER A 166 3.73 -28.32 -15.31
C SER A 166 4.32 -27.25 -16.25
N LEU A 167 3.80 -27.14 -17.48
CA LEU A 167 4.18 -26.09 -18.44
C LEU A 167 3.60 -24.73 -18.05
N THR A 168 2.38 -24.71 -17.49
CA THR A 168 1.75 -23.53 -16.91
C THR A 168 2.60 -22.95 -15.77
N ALA A 169 3.09 -23.80 -14.87
CA ALA A 169 4.03 -23.43 -13.80
C ALA A 169 5.40 -22.99 -14.33
N GLN A 170 6.01 -23.75 -15.25
CA GLN A 170 7.30 -23.39 -15.87
C GLN A 170 7.24 -22.04 -16.58
N ARG A 171 6.17 -21.75 -17.35
CA ARG A 171 5.97 -20.44 -17.96
C ARG A 171 5.90 -19.34 -16.89
N ALA A 172 5.13 -19.53 -15.82
CA ALA A 172 5.01 -18.53 -14.76
C ALA A 172 6.36 -18.24 -14.06
N ALA A 173 7.17 -19.27 -13.82
CA ALA A 173 8.52 -19.13 -13.28
C ALA A 173 9.46 -18.37 -14.23
N ILE A 174 9.48 -18.73 -15.52
CA ILE A 174 10.32 -18.08 -16.54
C ILE A 174 9.92 -16.61 -16.71
N VAL A 175 8.63 -16.31 -16.81
CA VAL A 175 8.13 -14.94 -16.96
C VAL A 175 8.56 -14.07 -15.78
N VAL A 176 8.25 -14.47 -14.54
CA VAL A 176 8.60 -13.66 -13.35
C VAL A 176 10.11 -13.58 -13.12
N GLY A 177 10.84 -14.66 -13.39
CA GLY A 177 12.31 -14.72 -13.26
C GLY A 177 13.08 -13.93 -14.31
N VAL A 178 12.47 -13.58 -15.45
CA VAL A 178 13.07 -12.71 -16.48
C VAL A 178 12.56 -11.28 -16.37
N GLU A 179 11.25 -11.07 -16.15
CA GLU A 179 10.64 -9.74 -16.10
C GLU A 179 11.24 -8.87 -14.99
N LEU A 180 11.34 -9.39 -13.76
CA LEU A 180 11.83 -8.59 -12.62
C LEU A 180 13.29 -8.16 -12.79
N PRO A 181 14.28 -9.05 -13.06
CA PRO A 181 15.67 -8.62 -13.23
C PRO A 181 15.88 -7.74 -14.46
N VAL A 182 15.20 -7.99 -15.58
CA VAL A 182 15.34 -7.15 -16.79
C VAL A 182 14.75 -5.76 -16.58
N TYR A 183 13.65 -5.63 -15.81
CA TYR A 183 13.10 -4.34 -15.43
C TYR A 183 14.11 -3.51 -14.61
N ASP A 184 14.62 -4.09 -13.52
CA ASP A 184 15.53 -3.40 -12.61
C ASP A 184 16.87 -3.08 -13.27
N LEU A 185 17.43 -4.01 -14.07
CA LEU A 185 18.64 -3.77 -14.86
C LEU A 185 18.43 -2.66 -15.90
N THR A 186 17.28 -2.65 -16.61
CA THR A 186 17.01 -1.58 -17.59
C THR A 186 16.81 -0.24 -16.89
N LYS A 187 16.01 -0.16 -15.82
CA LYS A 187 15.81 1.08 -15.05
C LYS A 187 17.14 1.61 -14.50
N LYS A 188 17.94 0.75 -13.86
CA LYS A 188 19.26 1.12 -13.32
C LYS A 188 20.22 1.58 -14.41
N HIS A 189 20.25 0.91 -15.56
CA HIS A 189 21.11 1.31 -16.67
C HIS A 189 20.68 2.65 -17.29
N LEU A 190 19.38 2.87 -17.54
CA LEU A 190 18.87 4.14 -18.06
C LEU A 190 19.20 5.32 -17.13
N ILE A 191 18.98 5.17 -15.82
CA ILE A 191 19.25 6.23 -14.84
C ILE A 191 20.75 6.49 -14.71
N LEU A 192 21.59 5.45 -14.59
CA LEU A 192 23.05 5.61 -14.50
C LEU A 192 23.69 6.09 -15.81
N SER A 193 23.06 5.90 -16.96
CA SER A 193 23.55 6.42 -18.24
C SER A 193 23.40 7.94 -18.39
N GLY A 194 22.61 8.59 -17.52
CA GLY A 194 22.33 10.02 -17.58
C GLY A 194 21.38 10.46 -18.72
N LEU A 195 20.99 9.56 -19.65
CA LEU A 195 20.09 9.90 -20.76
C LEU A 195 18.67 10.27 -20.30
N MET A 196 18.18 9.63 -19.22
CA MET A 196 16.84 9.88 -18.67
C MET A 196 16.86 9.73 -17.14
N GLY A 197 16.32 10.72 -16.42
CA GLY A 197 16.09 10.62 -14.97
C GLY A 197 14.94 9.66 -14.63
N ASP A 198 14.48 9.66 -13.38
CA ASP A 198 13.37 8.77 -12.97
C ASP A 198 12.02 9.34 -13.43
N THR A 199 11.68 9.08 -14.70
CA THR A 199 10.51 9.64 -15.40
C THR A 199 9.55 8.54 -15.86
N VAL A 200 8.31 8.93 -16.20
CA VAL A 200 7.30 8.02 -16.77
C VAL A 200 7.82 7.34 -18.05
N TYR A 201 8.63 8.02 -18.87
CA TYR A 201 9.25 7.44 -20.07
C TYR A 201 10.28 6.38 -19.73
N THR A 202 11.10 6.60 -18.69
CA THR A 202 12.09 5.64 -18.18
C THR A 202 11.39 4.37 -17.70
N HIS A 203 10.34 4.51 -16.89
CA HIS A 203 9.53 3.40 -16.40
C HIS A 203 8.79 2.67 -17.54
N PHE A 204 8.26 3.39 -18.53
CA PHE A 204 7.60 2.79 -19.70
C PHE A 204 8.60 1.99 -20.55
N LEU A 205 9.79 2.54 -20.81
CA LEU A 205 10.83 1.88 -21.59
C LEU A 205 11.37 0.64 -20.87
N SER A 206 11.60 0.70 -19.55
CA SER A 206 12.02 -0.48 -18.78
C SER A 206 10.90 -1.53 -18.66
N SER A 207 9.62 -1.13 -18.61
CA SER A 207 8.49 -2.06 -18.74
C SER A 207 8.41 -2.71 -20.13
N PHE A 208 8.74 -1.97 -21.19
CA PHE A 208 8.70 -2.47 -22.56
C PHE A 208 9.84 -3.47 -22.85
N THR A 209 11.08 -3.19 -22.43
CA THR A 209 12.20 -4.14 -22.57
C THR A 209 11.98 -5.39 -21.73
N CYS A 210 11.50 -5.23 -20.49
CA CYS A 210 11.06 -6.30 -19.59
C CYS A 210 10.02 -7.22 -20.26
N GLY A 211 8.90 -6.66 -20.75
CA GLY A 211 7.84 -7.44 -21.40
C GLY A 211 8.30 -8.13 -22.69
N LEU A 212 9.17 -7.49 -23.48
CA LEU A 212 9.75 -8.10 -24.68
C LEU A 212 10.67 -9.29 -24.32
N ALA A 213 11.55 -9.13 -23.33
CA ALA A 213 12.44 -10.19 -22.88
C ALA A 213 11.67 -11.37 -22.27
N GLY A 214 10.67 -11.10 -21.42
CA GLY A 214 9.78 -12.12 -20.85
C GLY A 214 8.99 -12.87 -21.93
N ALA A 215 8.46 -12.17 -22.93
CA ALA A 215 7.75 -12.79 -24.05
C ALA A 215 8.66 -13.67 -24.92
N LEU A 216 9.90 -13.23 -25.21
CA LEU A 216 10.87 -14.04 -25.96
C LEU A 216 11.26 -15.31 -25.18
N ALA A 217 11.55 -15.18 -23.88
CA ALA A 217 11.91 -16.31 -23.03
C ALA A 217 10.77 -17.32 -22.83
N SER A 218 9.51 -16.86 -22.75
CA SER A 218 8.35 -17.76 -22.52
C SER A 218 7.78 -18.37 -23.80
N ASN A 219 8.07 -17.86 -25.00
CA ASN A 219 7.40 -18.28 -26.23
C ASN A 219 7.56 -19.77 -26.60
N PRO A 220 8.73 -20.43 -26.43
CA PRO A 220 8.85 -21.87 -26.69
C PRO A 220 7.94 -22.70 -25.78
N VAL A 221 7.89 -22.33 -24.49
CA VAL A 221 7.04 -22.97 -23.48
C VAL A 221 5.56 -22.73 -23.77
N ASP A 222 5.19 -21.53 -24.24
CA ASP A 222 3.84 -21.21 -24.71
C ASP A 222 3.37 -22.14 -25.84
N VAL A 223 4.20 -22.36 -26.87
CA VAL A 223 3.81 -23.20 -28.02
C VAL A 223 3.55 -24.64 -27.57
N VAL A 224 4.47 -25.23 -26.79
CA VAL A 224 4.32 -26.59 -26.25
C VAL A 224 3.09 -26.67 -25.32
N ARG A 225 2.87 -25.66 -24.46
CA ARG A 225 1.71 -25.57 -23.56
C ARG A 225 0.40 -25.55 -24.33
N THR A 226 0.24 -24.63 -25.29
CA THR A 226 -1.00 -24.48 -26.08
C THR A 226 -1.32 -25.76 -26.86
N ARG A 227 -0.30 -26.40 -27.47
CA ARG A 227 -0.47 -27.67 -28.19
C ARG A 227 -0.90 -28.81 -27.27
N MET A 228 -0.28 -28.96 -26.09
CA MET A 228 -0.63 -30.02 -25.13
C MET A 228 -1.97 -29.81 -24.41
N MET A 229 -2.42 -28.56 -24.21
CA MET A 229 -3.74 -28.25 -23.63
C MET A 229 -4.90 -28.46 -24.61
N ASN A 230 -4.68 -28.24 -25.91
CA ASN A 230 -5.68 -28.49 -26.96
C ASN A 230 -6.00 -29.98 -27.16
N GLN A 231 -4.97 -30.84 -27.05
CA GLN A 231 -5.09 -32.29 -27.24
C GLN A 231 -6.16 -32.90 -26.33
N ARG A 232 -7.21 -33.48 -26.92
CA ARG A 232 -8.27 -34.23 -26.23
C ARG A 232 -7.82 -35.67 -25.91
N VAL A 233 -8.53 -36.35 -25.02
CA VAL A 233 -8.34 -37.79 -24.73
C VAL A 233 -9.63 -38.53 -25.05
N LEU A 234 -9.53 -39.63 -25.79
CA LEU A 234 -10.67 -40.48 -26.14
C LEU A 234 -10.89 -41.57 -25.07
N ARG A 235 -12.14 -41.99 -24.89
CA ARG A 235 -12.59 -42.89 -23.81
C ARG A 235 -11.93 -44.28 -23.84
N ASP A 236 -11.39 -44.69 -24.98
CA ASP A 236 -10.61 -45.93 -25.18
C ASP A 236 -9.19 -45.90 -24.58
N GLY A 237 -8.79 -44.82 -23.89
CA GLY A 237 -7.47 -44.69 -23.25
C GLY A 237 -6.30 -44.48 -24.22
N ARG A 238 -6.48 -44.71 -25.52
CA ARG A 238 -5.50 -44.38 -26.56
C ARG A 238 -5.33 -42.85 -26.65
N CYS A 239 -4.12 -42.38 -26.39
CA CYS A 239 -3.72 -40.99 -26.61
C CYS A 239 -2.99 -40.86 -27.97
N PRO A 240 -3.61 -40.31 -29.02
CA PRO A 240 -2.98 -40.16 -30.34
C PRO A 240 -2.02 -38.96 -30.46
N GLY A 241 -1.94 -38.13 -29.41
CA GLY A 241 -1.02 -36.99 -29.33
C GLY A 241 0.15 -37.26 -28.38
N TYR A 242 0.82 -36.18 -27.98
CA TYR A 242 2.03 -36.21 -27.17
C TYR A 242 1.85 -36.96 -25.84
N LYS A 243 2.86 -37.75 -25.46
CA LYS A 243 2.95 -38.51 -24.21
C LYS A 243 3.45 -37.68 -23.02
N GLY A 244 4.13 -36.56 -23.30
CA GLY A 244 4.64 -35.63 -22.28
C GLY A 244 5.37 -34.43 -22.88
N THR A 245 5.87 -33.55 -22.03
CA THR A 245 6.52 -32.28 -22.44
C THR A 245 7.69 -32.48 -23.38
N LEU A 246 8.61 -33.39 -23.07
CA LEU A 246 9.81 -33.66 -23.88
C LEU A 246 9.45 -34.30 -25.24
N ASP A 247 8.48 -35.22 -25.24
CA ASP A 247 7.94 -35.85 -26.45
C ASP A 247 7.26 -34.81 -27.37
N CYS A 248 6.56 -33.82 -26.80
CA CYS A 248 6.00 -32.71 -27.56
C CYS A 248 7.09 -31.81 -28.17
N LEU A 249 8.15 -31.52 -27.42
CA LEU A 249 9.26 -30.66 -27.86
C LEU A 249 10.12 -31.34 -28.95
N LEU A 250 10.40 -32.65 -28.81
CA LEU A 250 11.13 -33.45 -29.80
C LEU A 250 10.34 -33.67 -31.12
N GLN A 251 9.01 -33.59 -31.09
CA GLN A 251 8.16 -33.72 -32.27
C GLN A 251 7.95 -32.39 -33.03
N LEU A 252 8.52 -31.27 -32.56
CA LEU A 252 8.55 -30.00 -33.30
C LEU A 252 9.51 -30.10 -34.50
N PRO A 253 9.16 -29.58 -35.69
CA PRO A 253 10.09 -29.50 -36.81
C PRO A 253 11.23 -28.52 -36.49
N ILE A 254 12.48 -28.94 -36.69
CA ILE A 254 13.69 -28.15 -36.39
C ILE A 254 13.76 -26.85 -37.23
N GLU A 255 13.08 -26.84 -38.38
CA GLU A 255 12.93 -25.70 -39.30
C GLU A 255 12.31 -24.45 -38.63
N ASP A 256 11.43 -24.61 -37.65
CA ASP A 256 10.80 -23.50 -36.89
C ASP A 256 11.79 -22.81 -35.92
N LEU A 257 12.92 -23.44 -35.58
CA LEU A 257 13.95 -22.86 -34.69
C LEU A 257 15.07 -22.14 -35.45
N CYS A 258 15.40 -22.57 -36.66
CA CYS A 258 16.51 -22.03 -37.45
C CYS A 258 16.10 -20.98 -38.51
N SER A 259 14.81 -20.84 -38.82
CA SER A 259 14.28 -19.82 -39.74
C SER A 259 14.45 -18.37 -39.24
N LEU A 260 14.89 -18.17 -38.00
CA LEU A 260 14.99 -16.89 -37.29
C LEU A 260 16.20 -16.00 -37.67
N LYS A 261 16.99 -16.30 -38.71
CA LYS A 261 18.18 -15.47 -39.02
C LYS A 261 18.56 -15.17 -40.48
N ASN A 262 18.10 -15.90 -41.51
CA ASN A 262 18.49 -15.58 -42.90
C ASN A 262 17.45 -16.00 -43.95
N HIS A 263 17.12 -15.10 -44.88
CA HIS A 263 16.47 -15.43 -46.15
C HIS A 263 16.94 -14.49 -47.27
N SER A 264 17.53 -15.06 -48.32
CA SER A 264 17.94 -14.42 -49.59
C SER A 264 17.78 -15.41 -50.76
N LEU A 265 17.77 -14.93 -52.02
CA LEU A 265 17.12 -15.59 -53.19
C LEU A 265 18.05 -16.46 -54.09
N PRO A 266 17.54 -17.49 -54.84
CA PRO A 266 18.28 -18.31 -55.84
C PRO A 266 17.77 -18.29 -57.34
N ILE A 267 18.53 -18.87 -58.31
CA ILE A 267 18.41 -18.77 -59.84
C ILE A 267 18.87 -20.11 -60.59
N ALA A 268 18.68 -20.35 -61.94
CA ALA A 268 18.94 -21.66 -62.71
C ALA A 268 19.30 -21.62 -64.29
N GLN A 269 19.82 -22.71 -64.99
CA GLN A 269 20.38 -22.78 -66.44
C GLN A 269 20.53 -24.19 -67.26
N THR A 270 21.03 -24.28 -68.58
CA THR A 270 21.23 -25.48 -69.56
C THR A 270 22.27 -25.39 -70.82
N SER A 271 22.52 -26.44 -71.72
CA SER A 271 23.55 -26.52 -72.90
C SER A 271 23.50 -27.70 -74.04
N VAL A 272 24.23 -27.68 -75.25
CA VAL A 272 24.26 -28.67 -76.46
C VAL A 272 25.58 -28.75 -77.41
N VAL A 273 25.82 -29.71 -78.41
CA VAL A 273 27.10 -30.05 -79.24
C VAL A 273 26.97 -30.70 -80.73
N PRO A 274 27.97 -30.72 -81.72
CA PRO A 274 27.97 -31.28 -83.17
C PRO A 274 29.17 -32.21 -83.78
N GLU A 275 29.45 -32.30 -85.15
CA GLU A 275 30.10 -33.45 -85.97
C GLU A 275 31.34 -33.24 -87.01
N SER A 276 31.60 -34.06 -88.11
CA SER A 276 32.94 -34.29 -88.88
C SER A 276 33.03 -34.62 -90.46
N THR A 277 34.20 -34.99 -91.12
CA THR A 277 34.46 -35.20 -92.65
C THR A 277 35.77 -36.01 -93.13
N GLU A 278 36.04 -36.32 -94.45
CA GLU A 278 37.10 -37.24 -95.09
C GLU A 278 37.58 -37.00 -96.61
N ASP A 279 38.82 -37.41 -97.08
CA ASP A 279 39.34 -37.68 -98.52
C ASP A 279 40.87 -38.17 -98.61
N ILE A 280 41.45 -38.72 -99.74
CA ILE A 280 42.95 -39.04 -99.86
C ILE A 280 43.83 -39.20 -101.19
N LEU A 281 43.48 -39.85 -102.32
CA LEU A 281 44.37 -40.90 -102.99
C LEU A 281 45.65 -40.68 -103.91
N LEU A 282 45.65 -39.94 -105.06
CA LEU A 282 46.30 -40.37 -106.36
C LEU A 282 47.78 -39.90 -106.73
N LYS A 283 48.78 -40.75 -107.18
CA LYS A 283 50.12 -40.27 -107.75
C LYS A 283 51.28 -41.11 -108.43
N GLY A 284 51.27 -42.45 -108.59
CA GLY A 284 52.55 -43.24 -108.58
C GLY A 284 53.52 -43.40 -109.79
N PHE A 285 53.10 -43.37 -111.07
CA PHE A 285 53.76 -44.13 -112.16
C PHE A 285 55.06 -43.58 -112.82
N ALA A 286 55.77 -42.59 -112.27
CA ALA A 286 56.72 -41.77 -113.05
C ALA A 286 58.23 -42.14 -112.98
N SER A 287 58.65 -43.16 -112.22
CA SER A 287 59.98 -43.15 -111.56
C SER A 287 61.05 -44.16 -112.04
N LEU A 288 60.91 -44.81 -113.19
CA LEU A 288 61.79 -45.93 -113.60
C LEU A 288 62.36 -45.75 -115.02
N GLU A 289 63.38 -44.89 -115.14
CA GLU A 289 64.02 -44.56 -116.42
C GLU A 289 64.99 -45.66 -116.92
N MET A 290 64.63 -46.36 -118.00
CA MET A 290 65.58 -47.17 -118.78
C MET A 290 65.31 -47.07 -120.29
N LYS A 291 66.31 -46.63 -121.06
CA LYS A 291 66.36 -46.69 -122.52
C LYS A 291 67.79 -47.01 -123.00
N ASP A 292 67.84 -47.58 -124.20
CA ASP A 292 68.97 -47.67 -125.15
C ASP A 292 69.70 -49.02 -125.35
N GLU A 293 69.43 -50.06 -124.55
CA GLU A 293 69.69 -51.44 -125.04
C GLU A 293 68.61 -51.85 -126.05
N ARG A 294 68.95 -51.81 -127.35
CA ARG A 294 68.07 -52.35 -128.41
C ARG A 294 68.05 -53.87 -128.37
N ILE A 295 66.93 -54.39 -127.88
CA ILE A 295 66.62 -55.81 -127.81
C ILE A 295 66.05 -56.25 -129.16
N GLU A 296 66.91 -56.76 -130.05
CA GLU A 296 66.52 -57.19 -131.41
C GLU A 296 66.20 -58.69 -131.50
N THR A 297 66.44 -59.46 -130.44
CA THR A 297 66.01 -60.86 -130.31
C THR A 297 65.27 -61.13 -129.01
N ALA A 298 64.24 -61.97 -129.04
CA ALA A 298 63.43 -62.29 -127.86
C ALA A 298 64.24 -62.90 -126.70
N GLN A 299 65.35 -63.58 -127.00
CA GLN A 299 66.23 -64.17 -125.99
C GLN A 299 67.02 -63.13 -125.20
N GLN A 300 67.34 -61.98 -125.81
CA GLN A 300 67.86 -60.81 -125.08
C GLN A 300 66.80 -60.21 -124.15
N PHE A 301 65.52 -60.15 -124.56
CA PHE A 301 64.43 -59.60 -123.73
C PHE A 301 64.32 -60.33 -122.39
N PHE A 302 64.27 -61.66 -122.41
CA PHE A 302 64.16 -62.45 -121.18
C PHE A 302 65.40 -62.32 -120.28
N SER A 303 66.61 -62.18 -120.85
CA SER A 303 67.82 -61.96 -120.05
C SER A 303 67.88 -60.56 -119.42
N TRP A 304 67.36 -59.54 -120.11
CA TRP A 304 67.24 -58.17 -119.61
C TRP A 304 66.18 -58.08 -118.51
N PHE A 305 64.98 -58.63 -118.75
CA PHE A 305 63.89 -58.63 -117.79
C PHE A 305 64.24 -59.41 -116.51
N ALA A 306 64.89 -60.57 -116.63
CA ALA A 306 65.36 -61.33 -115.48
C ALA A 306 66.39 -60.55 -114.64
N LYS A 307 67.31 -59.81 -115.27
CA LYS A 307 68.23 -58.90 -114.57
C LYS A 307 67.47 -57.81 -113.81
N LEU A 308 66.53 -57.13 -114.48
CA LEU A 308 65.73 -56.06 -113.87
C LEU A 308 64.99 -56.55 -112.63
N GLN A 309 64.27 -57.67 -112.75
CA GLN A 309 63.52 -58.26 -111.65
C GLN A 309 64.45 -58.66 -110.49
N THR A 310 65.58 -59.31 -110.77
CA THR A 310 66.54 -59.71 -109.71
C THR A 310 67.11 -58.49 -108.96
N GLN A 311 67.26 -57.33 -109.62
CA GLN A 311 67.70 -56.09 -108.96
C GLN A 311 66.59 -55.45 -108.12
N MET A 312 65.33 -55.50 -108.57
CA MET A 312 64.19 -55.02 -107.78
C MET A 312 64.00 -55.84 -106.50
N ASP A 313 64.00 -57.17 -106.61
CA ASP A 313 63.78 -58.10 -105.48
C ASP A 313 64.85 -57.90 -104.37
N GLN A 314 66.10 -57.66 -104.75
CA GLN A 314 67.20 -57.42 -103.79
C GLN A 314 67.12 -56.05 -103.10
N ASP A 315 66.70 -55.01 -103.81
CA ASP A 315 66.65 -53.66 -103.26
C ASP A 315 65.45 -53.47 -102.31
N GLU A 316 64.33 -54.18 -102.51
CA GLU A 316 63.22 -54.19 -101.54
C GLU A 316 63.55 -54.96 -100.24
N GLU A 317 64.04 -56.20 -100.32
CA GLU A 317 64.31 -57.03 -99.13
C GLU A 317 65.26 -56.36 -98.12
N SER A 318 66.26 -55.63 -98.60
CA SER A 318 67.29 -55.01 -97.76
C SER A 318 66.70 -54.02 -96.74
N LYS A 319 65.68 -53.25 -97.14
CA LYS A 319 65.06 -52.16 -96.36
C LYS A 319 64.23 -52.73 -95.19
N TYR A 320 63.48 -53.81 -95.45
CA TYR A 320 62.64 -54.45 -94.42
C TYR A 320 63.47 -55.10 -93.30
N ARG A 321 64.64 -55.68 -93.62
CA ARG A 321 65.53 -56.30 -92.63
C ARG A 321 66.06 -55.26 -91.62
N GLN A 322 66.56 -54.12 -92.11
CA GLN A 322 67.06 -53.04 -91.23
C GLN A 322 65.96 -52.48 -90.31
N MET A 323 64.74 -52.29 -90.83
CA MET A 323 63.61 -51.81 -90.04
C MET A 323 63.19 -52.81 -88.95
N ARG A 324 63.21 -54.13 -89.25
CA ARG A 324 62.92 -55.18 -88.27
C ARG A 324 63.91 -55.15 -87.10
N ASP A 325 65.19 -55.06 -87.40
CA ASP A 325 66.24 -55.14 -86.38
C ASP A 325 66.28 -53.87 -85.50
N TYR A 326 65.97 -52.70 -86.07
CA TYR A 326 65.73 -51.46 -85.33
C TYR A 326 64.53 -51.57 -84.36
N LEU A 327 63.41 -52.14 -84.83
CA LEU A 327 62.23 -52.37 -83.99
C LEU A 327 62.51 -53.39 -82.87
N SER A 328 63.30 -54.43 -83.13
CA SER A 328 63.74 -55.41 -82.12
C SER A 328 64.50 -54.73 -80.98
N GLY A 329 65.47 -53.87 -81.30
CA GLY A 329 66.24 -53.12 -80.30
C GLY A 329 65.39 -52.14 -79.47
N PHE A 330 64.33 -51.57 -80.06
CA PHE A 330 63.35 -50.76 -79.32
C PHE A 330 62.46 -51.59 -78.39
N GLN A 331 62.07 -52.81 -78.80
CA GLN A 331 61.31 -53.71 -77.93
C GLN A 331 62.12 -54.11 -76.69
N GLU A 332 63.38 -54.53 -76.86
CA GLU A 332 64.26 -54.92 -75.74
C GLU A 332 64.46 -53.77 -74.73
N GLN A 333 64.55 -52.52 -75.19
CA GLN A 333 64.64 -51.35 -74.30
C GLN A 333 63.34 -51.09 -73.54
N CYS A 334 62.18 -51.23 -74.19
CA CYS A 334 60.88 -51.12 -73.52
C CYS A 334 60.70 -52.21 -72.45
N ASP A 335 61.04 -53.46 -72.76
CA ASP A 335 60.95 -54.59 -71.82
C ASP A 335 61.93 -54.42 -70.63
N ALA A 336 63.13 -53.87 -70.85
CA ALA A 336 64.05 -53.53 -69.76
C ALA A 336 63.46 -52.47 -68.80
N ILE A 337 62.96 -51.35 -69.35
CA ILE A 337 62.36 -50.26 -68.56
C ILE A 337 61.13 -50.77 -67.77
N LEU A 338 60.31 -51.63 -68.39
CA LEU A 338 59.12 -52.19 -67.76
C LEU A 338 59.47 -53.12 -66.57
N ASN A 339 60.58 -53.85 -66.65
CA ASN A 339 61.11 -54.63 -65.53
C ASN A 339 61.63 -53.74 -64.38
N ASP A 340 62.38 -52.67 -64.69
CA ASP A 340 62.87 -51.72 -63.68
C ASP A 340 61.72 -51.02 -62.95
N VAL A 341 60.68 -50.60 -63.66
CA VAL A 341 59.46 -50.01 -63.08
C VAL A 341 58.74 -51.00 -62.16
N ASN A 342 58.62 -52.27 -62.56
CA ASN A 342 58.02 -53.31 -61.72
C ASN A 342 58.85 -53.58 -60.44
N SER A 343 60.17 -53.56 -60.53
CA SER A 343 61.06 -53.66 -59.36
C SER A 343 60.86 -52.47 -58.40
N ALA A 344 60.83 -51.25 -58.92
CA ALA A 344 60.60 -50.05 -58.13
C ALA A 344 59.22 -50.07 -57.41
N LEU A 345 58.18 -50.56 -58.08
CA LEU A 345 56.84 -50.73 -57.48
C LEU A 345 56.83 -51.76 -56.34
N GLN A 346 57.52 -52.90 -56.49
CA GLN A 346 57.64 -53.89 -55.41
C GLN A 346 58.39 -53.33 -54.18
N HIS A 347 59.45 -52.53 -54.41
CA HIS A 347 60.15 -51.84 -53.33
C HIS A 347 59.26 -50.82 -52.62
N LEU A 348 58.44 -50.06 -53.37
CA LEU A 348 57.50 -49.09 -52.80
C LEU A 348 56.41 -49.76 -51.95
N GLU A 349 55.83 -50.88 -52.42
CA GLU A 349 54.81 -51.64 -51.69
C GLU A 349 55.38 -52.25 -50.39
N SER A 350 56.63 -52.73 -50.43
CA SER A 350 57.34 -53.22 -49.25
C SER A 350 57.58 -52.11 -48.22
N LEU A 351 58.04 -50.93 -48.67
CA LEU A 351 58.23 -49.75 -47.82
C LEU A 351 56.91 -49.31 -47.17
N GLN A 352 55.80 -49.29 -47.92
CA GLN A 352 54.48 -48.95 -47.41
C GLN A 352 54.03 -49.92 -46.30
N LYS A 353 54.23 -51.23 -46.48
CA LYS A 353 53.92 -52.25 -45.46
C LYS A 353 54.75 -52.07 -44.19
N GLN A 354 56.03 -51.77 -44.31
CA GLN A 354 56.91 -51.49 -43.16
C GLN A 354 56.51 -50.21 -42.42
N TYR A 355 56.23 -49.13 -43.16
CA TYR A 355 55.75 -47.86 -42.58
C TYR A 355 54.45 -48.06 -41.79
N LEU A 356 53.47 -48.78 -42.36
CA LEU A 356 52.19 -49.04 -41.68
C LEU A 356 52.38 -49.86 -40.39
N PHE A 357 53.27 -50.85 -40.40
CA PHE A 357 53.59 -51.66 -39.21
C PHE A 357 54.22 -50.83 -38.09
N VAL A 358 55.19 -49.96 -38.43
CA VAL A 358 55.84 -49.06 -37.45
C VAL A 358 54.85 -48.03 -36.94
N SER A 359 54.06 -47.40 -37.82
CA SER A 359 53.04 -46.41 -37.46
C SER A 359 52.01 -46.99 -36.48
N ASN A 360 51.46 -48.17 -36.80
CA ASN A 360 50.45 -48.82 -35.95
C ASN A 360 51.00 -49.23 -34.58
N LYS A 361 52.23 -49.76 -34.52
CA LYS A 361 52.86 -50.10 -33.23
C LYS A 361 53.22 -48.87 -32.40
N THR A 362 53.69 -47.80 -33.04
CA THR A 362 54.07 -46.56 -32.33
C THR A 362 52.83 -45.83 -31.81
N GLY A 363 51.75 -45.80 -32.59
CA GLY A 363 50.45 -45.26 -32.16
C GLY A 363 49.89 -46.02 -30.96
N ALA A 364 49.80 -47.35 -31.03
CA ALA A 364 49.30 -48.17 -29.92
C ALA A 364 50.15 -48.06 -28.64
N LEU A 365 51.47 -47.89 -28.77
CA LEU A 365 52.35 -47.64 -27.62
C LEU A 365 52.11 -46.25 -27.02
N HIS A 366 51.96 -45.22 -27.85
CA HIS A 366 51.67 -43.86 -27.39
C HIS A 366 50.32 -43.78 -26.67
N GLU A 367 49.27 -44.40 -27.22
CA GLU A 367 47.94 -44.47 -26.62
C GLU A 367 47.96 -45.19 -25.25
N ALA A 368 48.70 -46.29 -25.14
CA ALA A 368 48.90 -46.98 -23.86
C ALA A 368 49.69 -46.13 -22.83
N CYS A 369 50.68 -45.37 -23.26
CA CYS A 369 51.42 -44.45 -22.38
C CYS A 369 50.56 -43.27 -21.90
N GLU A 370 49.75 -42.67 -22.78
CA GLU A 370 48.79 -41.61 -22.41
C GLU A 370 47.75 -42.14 -21.41
N GLN A 371 47.22 -43.35 -21.61
CA GLN A 371 46.30 -43.96 -20.65
C GLN A 371 46.96 -44.16 -19.27
N LEU A 372 48.19 -44.66 -19.21
CA LEU A 372 48.91 -44.85 -17.94
C LEU A 372 49.24 -43.53 -17.24
N LEU A 373 49.58 -42.46 -17.98
CA LEU A 373 49.79 -41.12 -17.42
C LEU A 373 48.49 -40.54 -16.86
N LYS A 374 47.37 -40.76 -17.56
CA LYS A 374 46.03 -40.36 -17.11
C LYS A 374 45.65 -41.09 -15.82
N GLU A 375 45.79 -42.42 -15.77
CA GLU A 375 45.55 -43.22 -14.56
C GLU A 375 46.46 -42.81 -13.39
N GLN A 376 47.73 -42.48 -13.65
CA GLN A 376 48.64 -41.93 -12.63
C GLN A 376 48.13 -40.59 -12.09
N SER A 377 47.67 -39.68 -12.96
CA SER A 377 47.15 -38.37 -12.54
C SER A 377 45.89 -38.49 -11.68
N GLU A 378 44.95 -39.37 -12.06
CA GLU A 378 43.71 -39.64 -11.32
C GLU A 378 44.01 -40.25 -9.93
N LEU A 379 45.02 -41.12 -9.82
CA LEU A 379 45.46 -41.70 -8.55
C LEU A 379 46.13 -40.68 -7.62
N VAL A 380 46.91 -39.73 -8.17
CA VAL A 380 47.51 -38.63 -7.38
C VAL A 380 46.43 -37.67 -6.89
N GLU A 381 45.51 -37.25 -7.76
CA GLU A 381 44.39 -36.40 -7.37
C GLU A 381 43.50 -37.07 -6.30
N LEU A 382 43.28 -38.38 -6.41
CA LEU A 382 42.54 -39.16 -5.40
C LEU A 382 43.28 -39.20 -4.05
N ALA A 383 44.61 -39.38 -4.05
CA ALA A 383 45.41 -39.42 -2.84
C ALA A 383 45.42 -38.05 -2.11
N GLU A 384 45.60 -36.94 -2.85
CA GLU A 384 45.51 -35.59 -2.28
C GLU A 384 44.11 -35.29 -1.75
N ASN A 385 43.06 -35.69 -2.49
CA ASN A 385 41.67 -35.61 -2.04
C ASN A 385 41.45 -36.35 -0.71
N ILE A 386 41.99 -37.56 -0.55
CA ILE A 386 41.87 -38.33 0.69
C ILE A 386 42.59 -37.60 1.83
N GLN A 387 43.82 -37.13 1.62
CA GLN A 387 44.60 -36.44 2.64
C GLN A 387 43.94 -35.14 3.11
N GLN A 388 43.38 -34.34 2.19
CA GLN A 388 42.62 -33.13 2.52
C GLN A 388 41.38 -33.48 3.37
N LYS A 389 40.60 -34.49 2.97
CA LYS A 389 39.38 -34.93 3.69
C LYS A 389 39.70 -35.48 5.08
N LEU A 390 40.83 -36.16 5.25
CA LEU A 390 41.26 -36.76 6.52
C LEU A 390 41.72 -35.71 7.54
N SER A 391 42.27 -34.57 7.10
CA SER A 391 42.77 -33.51 7.98
C SER A 391 41.77 -33.04 9.06
N TYR A 392 40.50 -32.85 8.69
CA TYR A 392 39.41 -32.45 9.59
C TYR A 392 39.13 -33.45 10.73
N PHE A 393 39.42 -34.74 10.52
CA PHE A 393 39.21 -35.77 11.54
C PHE A 393 40.35 -35.79 12.57
N ASN A 394 41.58 -35.51 12.15
CA ASN A 394 42.77 -35.49 13.01
C ASN A 394 42.78 -34.31 14.01
N GLU A 395 42.13 -33.19 13.68
CA GLU A 395 41.99 -32.04 14.59
C GLU A 395 41.18 -32.38 15.86
N LEU A 396 40.35 -33.44 15.86
CA LEU A 396 39.54 -33.82 17.01
C LEU A 396 40.37 -34.06 18.29
N GLU A 397 41.46 -34.81 18.17
CA GLU A 397 42.32 -35.12 19.32
C GLU A 397 43.12 -33.90 19.76
N THR A 398 43.56 -33.08 18.80
CA THR A 398 44.26 -31.81 19.02
C THR A 398 43.39 -30.77 19.74
N ILE A 399 42.08 -30.73 19.46
CA ILE A 399 41.13 -29.82 20.13
C ILE A 399 40.73 -30.38 21.50
N ASN A 400 40.39 -31.67 21.59
CA ASN A 400 39.97 -32.30 22.85
C ASN A 400 41.09 -32.27 23.91
N THR A 401 42.35 -32.52 23.54
CA THR A 401 43.48 -32.43 24.48
C THR A 401 43.67 -31.02 25.04
N LYS A 402 43.59 -29.98 24.20
CA LYS A 402 43.65 -28.58 24.63
C LYS A 402 42.49 -28.21 25.57
N LEU A 403 41.26 -28.58 25.23
CA LEU A 403 40.06 -28.29 26.03
C LEU A 403 40.03 -28.98 27.40
N ASN A 404 40.75 -30.09 27.57
CA ASN A 404 40.87 -30.77 28.87
C ASN A 404 42.08 -30.26 29.70
N SER A 405 42.85 -29.28 29.22
CA SER A 405 44.00 -28.76 29.96
C SER A 405 43.56 -27.77 31.05
N PRO A 406 43.98 -27.94 32.32
CA PRO A 406 43.51 -27.12 33.44
C PRO A 406 44.05 -25.68 33.42
N THR A 407 45.00 -25.38 32.52
CA THR A 407 45.61 -24.06 32.32
C THR A 407 44.96 -23.25 31.20
N LEU A 408 43.92 -23.75 30.53
CA LEU A 408 43.27 -23.07 29.42
C LEU A 408 42.43 -21.87 29.91
N SER A 409 42.98 -20.66 29.75
CA SER A 409 42.21 -19.42 29.89
C SER A 409 41.41 -19.13 28.62
N VAL A 410 40.14 -18.74 28.78
CA VAL A 410 39.25 -18.32 27.69
C VAL A 410 39.81 -17.09 26.95
N ASN A 411 40.59 -16.25 27.65
CA ASN A 411 41.23 -15.04 27.13
C ASN A 411 42.62 -15.31 26.51
N SER A 412 43.00 -16.58 26.29
CA SER A 412 44.28 -16.89 25.64
C SER A 412 44.18 -16.74 24.12
N GLU A 413 45.22 -16.20 23.49
CA GLU A 413 45.28 -15.93 22.04
C GLU A 413 45.00 -17.17 21.18
N GLY A 414 45.35 -18.36 21.68
CA GLY A 414 45.07 -19.64 21.03
C GLY A 414 43.63 -20.16 21.15
N PHE A 415 42.76 -19.55 21.95
CA PHE A 415 41.40 -20.04 22.18
C PHE A 415 40.45 -19.74 20.99
N ILE A 416 40.46 -18.50 20.48
CA ILE A 416 39.58 -18.09 19.37
C ILE A 416 39.91 -18.86 18.06
N PRO A 417 41.19 -19.07 17.66
CA PRO A 417 41.53 -19.92 16.52
C PRO A 417 41.15 -21.39 16.71
N MET A 418 41.15 -21.89 17.96
CA MET A 418 40.71 -23.25 18.27
C MET A 418 39.20 -23.41 18.09
N LEU A 419 38.40 -22.42 18.50
CA LEU A 419 36.96 -22.37 18.22
C LEU A 419 36.68 -22.34 16.72
N ALA A 420 37.35 -21.46 15.96
CA ALA A 420 37.16 -21.40 14.51
C ALA A 420 37.40 -22.76 13.82
N LYS A 421 38.52 -23.43 14.13
CA LYS A 421 38.78 -24.80 13.63
C LYS A 421 37.72 -25.82 14.05
N LEU A 422 37.19 -25.71 15.27
CA LEU A 422 36.14 -26.59 15.78
C LEU A 422 34.82 -26.39 15.03
N ASP A 423 34.44 -25.14 14.77
CA ASP A 423 33.25 -24.77 14.00
C ASP A 423 33.38 -25.25 12.53
N ASP A 424 34.57 -25.08 11.92
CA ASP A 424 34.88 -25.57 10.57
C ASP A 424 34.80 -27.10 10.48
N CYS A 425 35.41 -27.82 11.43
CA CYS A 425 35.33 -29.28 11.51
C CYS A 425 33.88 -29.77 11.65
N ILE A 426 33.07 -29.14 12.52
CA ILE A 426 31.65 -29.48 12.67
C ILE A 426 30.89 -29.24 11.35
N THR A 427 31.11 -28.10 10.70
CA THR A 427 30.45 -27.72 9.45
C THR A 427 30.79 -28.68 8.32
N TYR A 428 32.08 -28.95 8.12
CA TYR A 428 32.58 -29.89 7.10
C TYR A 428 32.05 -31.32 7.33
N ILE A 429 32.03 -31.79 8.58
CA ILE A 429 31.54 -33.13 8.91
C ILE A 429 30.02 -33.20 8.68
N SER A 430 29.25 -32.20 9.10
CA SER A 430 27.79 -32.12 8.86
C SER A 430 27.39 -32.01 7.38
N SER A 431 28.24 -31.46 6.50
CA SER A 431 27.97 -31.47 5.05
C SER A 431 28.24 -32.82 4.37
N HIS A 432 28.86 -33.79 5.07
CA HIS A 432 29.23 -35.10 4.51
C HIS A 432 28.60 -36.29 5.27
N PRO A 433 27.26 -36.40 5.33
CA PRO A 433 26.57 -37.50 6.04
C PRO A 433 26.82 -38.89 5.43
N ASN A 434 27.44 -38.98 4.25
CA ASN A 434 27.74 -40.22 3.55
C ASN A 434 28.97 -40.97 4.12
N PHE A 435 29.75 -40.36 5.02
CA PHE A 435 30.90 -41.03 5.65
C PHE A 435 30.44 -42.02 6.73
N LYS A 436 30.98 -43.24 6.69
CA LYS A 436 30.57 -44.38 7.57
C LYS A 436 30.44 -44.01 9.06
N ASP A 437 31.46 -43.37 9.62
CA ASP A 437 31.54 -43.07 11.06
C ASP A 437 31.19 -41.60 11.39
N TYR A 438 30.60 -40.87 10.43
CA TYR A 438 30.08 -39.49 10.55
C TYR A 438 29.41 -39.18 11.90
N PRO A 439 28.38 -39.92 12.35
CA PRO A 439 27.65 -39.55 13.57
C PRO A 439 28.50 -39.67 14.84
N ILE A 440 29.51 -40.55 14.85
CA ILE A 440 30.41 -40.73 16.00
C ILE A 440 31.37 -39.53 16.11
N TYR A 441 31.95 -39.10 14.99
CA TYR A 441 32.81 -37.92 14.97
C TYR A 441 32.03 -36.64 15.28
N LEU A 442 30.87 -36.44 14.65
CA LEU A 442 30.00 -35.28 14.92
C LEU A 442 29.63 -35.17 16.41
N LEU A 443 29.28 -36.28 17.05
CA LEU A 443 28.96 -36.30 18.48
C LEU A 443 30.16 -35.88 19.35
N LYS A 444 31.36 -36.39 19.05
CA LYS A 444 32.60 -36.02 19.77
C LYS A 444 32.97 -34.54 19.56
N PHE A 445 32.81 -34.01 18.34
CA PHE A 445 33.03 -32.58 18.08
C PHE A 445 32.00 -31.70 18.79
N LYS A 446 30.71 -32.06 18.79
CA LYS A 446 29.67 -31.35 19.58
C LYS A 446 29.92 -31.41 21.09
N GLN A 447 30.47 -32.51 21.61
CA GLN A 447 30.93 -32.58 23.01
C GLN A 447 32.10 -31.63 23.30
N CYS A 448 33.06 -31.50 22.37
CA CYS A 448 34.14 -30.52 22.49
C CYS A 448 33.60 -29.08 22.47
N LEU A 449 32.65 -28.78 21.57
CA LEU A 449 31.99 -27.47 21.51
C LEU A 449 31.24 -27.16 22.80
N SER A 450 30.44 -28.09 23.31
CA SER A 450 29.70 -27.93 24.58
C SER A 450 30.64 -27.61 25.76
N LYS A 451 31.81 -28.26 25.86
CA LYS A 451 32.84 -27.90 26.86
C LYS A 451 33.36 -26.47 26.68
N ALA A 452 33.70 -26.08 25.45
CA ALA A 452 34.23 -24.75 25.17
C ALA A 452 33.20 -23.64 25.48
N LEU A 453 31.94 -23.84 25.08
CA LEU A 453 30.83 -22.95 25.41
C LEU A 453 30.60 -22.86 26.92
N GLN A 454 30.71 -23.95 27.67
CA GLN A 454 30.57 -23.94 29.13
C GLN A 454 31.71 -23.17 29.82
N LEU A 455 32.94 -23.21 29.31
CA LEU A 455 34.03 -22.36 29.80
C LEU A 455 33.75 -20.86 29.56
N MET A 456 33.29 -20.50 28.36
CA MET A 456 32.89 -19.12 28.02
C MET A 456 31.72 -18.64 28.90
N LYS A 457 30.70 -19.48 29.09
CA LYS A 457 29.57 -19.23 30.00
C LYS A 457 30.06 -18.96 31.42
N THR A 458 30.85 -19.87 31.97
CA THR A 458 31.31 -19.82 33.36
C THR A 458 32.16 -18.57 33.61
N TYR A 459 33.07 -18.22 32.70
CA TYR A 459 33.88 -17.00 32.80
C TYR A 459 33.02 -15.72 32.77
N THR A 460 32.09 -15.63 31.82
CA THR A 460 31.25 -14.43 31.62
C THR A 460 30.25 -14.24 32.77
N VAL A 461 29.51 -15.30 33.13
CA VAL A 461 28.54 -15.32 34.23
C VAL A 461 29.22 -15.01 35.57
N ASN A 462 30.35 -15.66 35.88
CA ASN A 462 31.09 -15.37 37.11
C ASN A 462 31.61 -13.93 37.14
N THR A 463 32.00 -13.34 36.00
CA THR A 463 32.45 -11.95 35.95
C THR A 463 31.31 -11.00 36.30
N LEU A 464 30.13 -11.16 35.69
CA LEU A 464 28.94 -10.35 35.97
C LEU A 464 28.46 -10.52 37.43
N GLN A 465 28.26 -11.76 37.87
CA GLN A 465 27.77 -12.05 39.23
C GLN A 465 28.74 -11.57 40.33
N ASN A 466 30.06 -11.63 40.12
CA ASN A 466 31.02 -11.11 41.10
C ASN A 466 30.98 -9.58 41.22
N LEU A 467 30.67 -8.85 40.14
CA LEU A 467 30.50 -7.39 40.20
C LEU A 467 29.27 -7.01 41.02
N THR A 468 28.13 -7.65 40.74
CA THR A 468 26.88 -7.46 41.49
C THR A 468 27.08 -7.77 42.97
N ASN A 469 27.71 -8.91 43.30
CA ASN A 469 28.00 -9.31 44.68
C ASN A 469 28.98 -8.36 45.38
N GLN A 470 29.90 -7.68 44.66
CA GLN A 470 30.79 -6.67 45.25
C GLN A 470 30.07 -5.34 45.52
N LEU A 471 29.03 -5.02 44.77
CA LEU A 471 28.19 -3.83 44.98
C LEU A 471 27.19 -4.05 46.13
N LEU A 472 26.47 -5.19 46.13
CA LEU A 472 25.46 -5.53 47.14
C LEU A 472 26.03 -5.75 48.55
N LYS A 473 27.30 -6.16 48.69
CA LYS A 473 27.96 -6.42 49.99
C LYS A 473 28.49 -5.16 50.68
N ARG A 474 28.19 -3.96 50.18
CA ARG A 474 28.67 -2.69 50.75
C ARG A 474 27.53 -2.01 51.52
N ASP A 475 27.75 -1.69 52.79
CA ASP A 475 26.70 -1.20 53.68
C ASP A 475 25.96 0.04 53.12
N PRO A 476 24.60 0.05 53.15
CA PRO A 476 23.81 1.18 52.65
C PRO A 476 23.98 2.45 53.48
N SER A 477 24.51 2.35 54.71
CA SER A 477 24.89 3.50 55.54
C SER A 477 26.12 4.27 55.03
N SER A 478 26.79 3.80 53.97
CA SER A 478 28.04 4.39 53.44
C SER A 478 27.88 5.28 52.21
N VAL A 479 26.66 5.50 51.70
CA VAL A 479 26.38 6.33 50.51
C VAL A 479 25.26 7.34 50.81
N PRO A 480 25.55 8.65 50.97
CA PRO A 480 24.54 9.61 51.43
C PRO A 480 23.41 9.99 50.46
N ASN A 481 23.59 9.78 49.14
CA ASN A 481 22.63 10.18 48.10
C ASN A 481 22.44 9.05 47.06
N ALA A 482 21.24 8.90 46.51
CA ALA A 482 20.92 7.92 45.47
C ALA A 482 21.80 8.06 44.20
N ASP A 483 22.05 9.30 43.74
CA ASP A 483 22.85 9.59 42.54
C ASP A 483 24.27 9.01 42.59
N ASN A 484 24.86 8.97 43.79
CA ASN A 484 26.19 8.40 44.02
C ASN A 484 26.19 6.86 43.88
N ALA A 485 25.05 6.20 44.17
CA ALA A 485 24.89 4.77 43.97
C ALA A 485 24.76 4.41 42.49
N PHE A 486 23.87 5.10 41.74
CA PHE A 486 23.73 4.92 40.30
C PHE A 486 25.05 5.15 39.56
N THR A 487 25.73 6.27 39.83
CA THR A 487 27.05 6.58 39.26
C THR A 487 28.06 5.46 39.51
N LEU A 488 28.10 4.91 40.72
CA LEU A 488 28.96 3.78 41.07
C LEU A 488 28.59 2.50 40.30
N PHE A 489 27.30 2.19 40.13
CA PHE A 489 26.84 1.01 39.40
C PHE A 489 27.25 1.05 37.92
N TYR A 490 27.07 2.18 37.24
CA TYR A 490 27.46 2.34 35.84
C TYR A 490 28.98 2.28 35.66
N VAL A 491 29.74 3.07 36.44
CA VAL A 491 31.22 3.12 36.34
C VAL A 491 31.86 1.74 36.61
N LYS A 492 31.31 0.93 37.52
CA LYS A 492 31.85 -0.40 37.83
C LYS A 492 31.57 -1.44 36.75
N PHE A 493 30.42 -1.38 36.07
CA PHE A 493 30.12 -2.27 34.94
C PHE A 493 30.90 -1.85 33.67
N ARG A 494 30.93 -0.54 33.35
CA ARG A 494 31.75 0.06 32.28
C ARG A 494 33.22 -0.33 32.37
N ALA A 495 33.80 -0.28 33.57
CA ALA A 495 35.18 -0.71 33.83
C ALA A 495 35.43 -2.24 33.73
N ALA A 496 34.37 -3.05 33.56
CA ALA A 496 34.47 -4.50 33.41
C ALA A 496 34.13 -4.99 31.99
N ALA A 497 33.32 -4.27 31.22
CA ALA A 497 32.88 -4.65 29.87
C ALA A 497 34.03 -5.13 28.94
N PRO A 498 35.19 -4.45 28.86
CA PRO A 498 36.30 -4.88 27.98
C PRO A 498 36.88 -6.27 28.28
N LYS A 499 36.62 -6.82 29.48
CA LYS A 499 37.12 -8.15 29.89
C LYS A 499 36.30 -9.32 29.32
N VAL A 500 35.06 -9.04 28.90
CA VAL A 500 34.12 -10.04 28.38
C VAL A 500 33.65 -9.72 26.96
N ARG A 501 33.67 -8.45 26.54
CA ARG A 501 33.21 -7.98 25.23
C ARG A 501 33.82 -8.78 24.07
N THR A 502 35.12 -9.03 24.08
CA THR A 502 35.77 -9.80 22.99
C THR A 502 35.28 -11.24 22.89
N LEU A 503 34.85 -11.85 23.99
CA LEU A 503 34.22 -13.18 23.97
C LEU A 503 32.76 -13.11 23.53
N ILE A 504 32.03 -12.07 23.93
CA ILE A 504 30.64 -11.83 23.54
C ILE A 504 30.54 -11.58 22.03
N GLU A 505 31.37 -10.69 21.47
CA GLU A 505 31.46 -10.43 20.02
C GLU A 505 31.75 -11.72 19.23
N GLN A 506 32.62 -12.60 19.77
CA GLN A 506 32.91 -13.90 19.17
C GLN A 506 31.78 -14.93 19.29
N ILE A 507 30.84 -14.76 20.23
CA ILE A 507 29.59 -15.55 20.32
C ILE A 507 28.54 -14.97 19.35
N GLU A 508 28.35 -13.65 19.34
CA GLU A 508 27.41 -12.93 18.45
C GLU A 508 27.70 -13.17 16.96
N GLN A 509 28.97 -13.32 16.58
CA GLN A 509 29.38 -13.68 15.21
C GLN A 509 29.10 -15.14 14.84
N ARG A 510 28.92 -16.03 15.82
CA ARG A 510 28.73 -17.48 15.62
C ARG A 510 27.29 -17.95 15.81
N SER A 511 26.50 -17.22 16.60
CA SER A 511 25.10 -17.55 16.93
C SER A 511 24.16 -17.67 15.72
N GLU A 512 24.51 -17.07 14.58
CA GLU A 512 23.77 -17.21 13.31
C GLU A 512 24.00 -18.54 12.60
N LYS A 513 25.16 -19.19 12.83
CA LYS A 513 25.57 -20.41 12.12
C LYS A 513 25.29 -21.69 12.91
N ILE A 514 25.41 -21.62 14.24
CA ILE A 514 25.41 -22.79 15.12
C ILE A 514 24.49 -22.51 16.33
N PRO A 515 23.37 -23.26 16.51
CA PRO A 515 22.35 -22.94 17.51
C PRO A 515 22.84 -23.07 18.95
N GLU A 516 23.87 -23.89 19.22
CA GLU A 516 24.49 -23.98 20.54
C GLU A 516 25.11 -22.63 21.00
N TYR A 517 25.62 -21.79 20.10
CA TYR A 517 26.06 -20.43 20.44
C TYR A 517 24.87 -19.48 20.66
N GLN A 518 23.74 -19.68 19.96
CA GLN A 518 22.52 -18.89 20.17
C GLN A 518 21.91 -19.15 21.55
N GLN A 519 21.99 -20.40 22.05
CA GLN A 519 21.62 -20.73 23.44
C GLN A 519 22.54 -20.05 24.45
N LEU A 520 23.87 -20.12 24.24
CA LEU A 520 24.83 -19.42 25.10
C LEU A 520 24.62 -17.90 25.14
N LEU A 521 24.37 -17.26 24.00
CA LEU A 521 24.10 -15.83 23.93
C LEU A 521 22.84 -15.45 24.71
N ASN A 522 21.78 -16.28 24.60
CA ASN A 522 20.54 -16.09 25.36
C ASN A 522 20.75 -16.22 26.88
N ASP A 523 21.59 -17.15 27.33
CA ASP A 523 21.96 -17.31 28.74
C ASP A 523 22.76 -16.11 29.27
N ILE A 524 23.69 -15.58 28.46
CA ILE A 524 24.50 -14.41 28.84
C ILE A 524 23.63 -13.15 28.88
N HIS A 525 22.70 -12.97 27.93
CA HIS A 525 21.72 -11.89 27.97
C HIS A 525 20.87 -11.93 29.25
N GLN A 526 20.25 -13.08 29.57
CA GLN A 526 19.45 -13.17 30.82
C GLN A 526 20.32 -12.92 32.04
N CYS A 527 21.51 -13.52 32.14
CA CYS A 527 22.40 -13.28 33.28
C CYS A 527 22.78 -11.80 33.43
N TYR A 528 23.03 -11.07 32.33
CA TYR A 528 23.29 -9.62 32.40
C TYR A 528 22.08 -8.87 32.95
N LEU A 529 20.89 -9.12 32.38
CA LEU A 529 19.65 -8.43 32.73
C LEU A 529 19.22 -8.73 34.19
N ASP A 530 19.28 -9.99 34.63
CA ASP A 530 19.07 -10.40 36.02
C ASP A 530 19.99 -9.64 36.99
N GLN A 531 21.26 -9.43 36.61
CA GLN A 531 22.22 -8.68 37.43
C GLN A 531 21.96 -7.17 37.45
N ARG A 532 21.38 -6.58 36.39
CA ARG A 532 20.97 -5.17 36.39
C ARG A 532 19.66 -4.97 37.16
N GLU A 533 18.66 -5.82 36.96
CA GLU A 533 17.37 -5.79 37.66
C GLU A 533 17.55 -5.81 39.19
N LEU A 534 18.43 -6.68 39.69
CA LEU A 534 18.75 -6.84 41.10
C LEU A 534 19.42 -5.59 41.75
N LEU A 535 20.11 -4.76 40.97
CA LEU A 535 20.75 -3.53 41.44
C LEU A 535 19.84 -2.31 41.28
N LEU A 536 19.14 -2.22 40.16
CA LEU A 536 18.40 -1.02 39.76
C LEU A 536 16.98 -0.99 40.33
N GLY A 537 16.25 -2.11 40.33
CA GLY A 537 14.85 -2.16 40.75
C GLY A 537 14.58 -1.59 42.15
N PRO A 538 15.31 -2.03 43.20
CA PRO A 538 15.17 -1.46 44.54
C PRO A 538 15.56 0.02 44.61
N SER A 539 16.65 0.40 43.92
CA SER A 539 17.21 1.75 43.92
C SER A 539 16.28 2.77 43.26
N ILE A 540 15.68 2.41 42.12
CA ILE A 540 14.71 3.22 41.38
C ILE A 540 13.43 3.38 42.22
N THR A 541 12.89 2.27 42.74
CA THR A 541 11.66 2.29 43.57
C THR A 541 11.83 3.19 44.79
N CYS A 542 12.99 3.14 45.45
CA CYS A 542 13.33 4.03 46.56
C CYS A 542 13.38 5.51 46.11
N THR A 543 14.13 5.81 45.04
CA THR A 543 14.30 7.17 44.51
C THR A 543 12.97 7.80 44.09
N VAL A 544 12.09 7.06 43.41
CA VAL A 544 10.75 7.53 43.00
C VAL A 544 9.84 7.76 44.22
N THR A 545 9.97 6.94 45.27
CA THR A 545 9.26 7.14 46.54
C THR A 545 9.76 8.38 47.28
N GLU A 546 11.07 8.63 47.29
CA GLU A 546 11.67 9.84 47.88
C GLU A 546 11.22 11.11 47.14
N LEU A 547 11.27 11.14 45.80
CA LEU A 547 10.74 12.24 44.99
C LEU A 547 9.26 12.53 45.30
N THR A 548 8.46 11.48 45.45
CA THR A 548 7.04 11.58 45.82
C THR A 548 6.84 12.17 47.21
N SER A 549 7.70 11.82 48.18
CA SER A 549 7.65 12.38 49.53
C SER A 549 7.98 13.88 49.58
N GLN A 550 8.86 14.35 48.70
CA GLN A 550 9.32 15.75 48.65
C GLN A 550 8.31 16.67 47.95
N ASN A 551 7.76 16.25 46.80
CA ASN A 551 6.93 17.10 45.93
C ASN A 551 5.41 16.89 46.07
N ASN A 552 4.93 16.44 47.24
CA ASN A 552 3.52 16.11 47.53
C ASN A 552 2.52 17.31 47.54
N ARG A 553 2.84 18.41 46.86
CA ARG A 553 1.95 19.57 46.62
C ARG A 553 1.83 19.96 45.14
N ASP A 554 2.75 19.48 44.29
CA ASP A 554 2.75 19.78 42.86
C ASP A 554 2.92 18.47 42.07
N HIS A 555 1.79 17.90 41.67
CA HIS A 555 1.74 16.68 40.86
C HIS A 555 2.42 16.87 39.49
N CYS A 556 2.41 18.08 38.94
CA CYS A 556 2.96 18.40 37.63
C CYS A 556 4.50 18.46 37.68
N ALA A 557 5.08 19.09 38.72
CA ALA A 557 6.51 19.08 38.97
C ALA A 557 7.03 17.67 39.35
N LEU A 558 6.26 16.91 40.14
CA LEU A 558 6.59 15.53 40.51
C LEU A 558 6.67 14.63 39.27
N ILE A 559 5.65 14.65 38.40
CA ILE A 559 5.62 13.81 37.20
C ILE A 559 6.74 14.20 36.22
N ARG A 560 6.99 15.49 35.97
CA ARG A 560 8.16 15.94 35.18
C ARG A 560 9.48 15.40 35.73
N SER A 561 9.68 15.51 37.05
CA SER A 561 10.92 15.05 37.70
C SER A 561 11.12 13.54 37.59
N GLY A 562 10.06 12.75 37.84
CA GLY A 562 10.12 11.29 37.74
C GLY A 562 10.29 10.79 36.30
N CYS A 563 9.64 11.42 35.32
CA CYS A 563 9.83 11.12 33.91
C CYS A 563 11.25 11.47 33.44
N ALA A 564 11.80 12.63 33.80
CA ALA A 564 13.16 13.02 33.44
C ALA A 564 14.22 12.07 34.05
N PHE A 565 14.03 11.67 35.31
CA PHE A 565 14.87 10.66 35.96
C PHE A 565 14.84 9.31 35.20
N MET A 566 13.66 8.79 34.86
CA MET A 566 13.55 7.53 34.12
C MET A 566 14.08 7.60 32.69
N VAL A 567 13.96 8.74 32.00
CA VAL A 567 14.60 8.97 30.68
C VAL A 567 16.11 8.78 30.77
N HIS A 568 16.77 9.37 31.78
CA HIS A 568 18.20 9.19 31.99
C HIS A 568 18.57 7.74 32.34
N VAL A 569 17.80 7.07 33.20
CA VAL A 569 18.02 5.64 33.52
C VAL A 569 17.95 4.75 32.27
N CYS A 570 16.97 4.96 31.39
CA CYS A 570 16.86 4.21 30.14
C CYS A 570 18.02 4.50 29.17
N GLN A 571 18.43 5.76 29.04
CA GLN A 571 19.57 6.16 28.21
C GLN A 571 20.91 5.58 28.71
N ASP A 572 21.14 5.58 30.02
CA ASP A 572 22.38 5.06 30.61
C ASP A 572 22.46 3.53 30.58
N GLU A 573 21.36 2.80 30.81
CA GLU A 573 21.32 1.34 30.61
C GLU A 573 21.52 0.95 29.15
N HIS A 574 20.91 1.67 28.20
CA HIS A 574 21.08 1.38 26.78
C HIS A 574 22.53 1.66 26.31
N GLN A 575 23.16 2.74 26.80
CA GLN A 575 24.59 2.96 26.59
C GLN A 575 25.46 1.85 27.20
N LEU A 576 25.18 1.44 28.44
CA LEU A 576 25.95 0.40 29.12
C LEU A 576 25.80 -0.96 28.44
N TYR A 577 24.60 -1.33 27.98
CA TYR A 577 24.37 -2.58 27.24
C TYR A 577 25.24 -2.65 25.98
N ASN A 578 25.33 -1.56 25.21
CA ASN A 578 26.14 -1.44 24.00
C ASN A 578 27.67 -1.46 24.26
N GLU A 579 28.12 -1.39 25.52
CA GLU A 579 29.52 -1.65 25.90
C GLU A 579 29.83 -3.15 26.05
N PHE A 580 28.84 -3.97 26.39
CA PHE A 580 28.98 -5.42 26.51
C PHE A 580 28.63 -6.17 25.23
N PHE A 581 27.60 -5.74 24.51
CA PHE A 581 27.01 -6.42 23.34
C PHE A 581 27.11 -5.55 22.08
N THR A 582 27.03 -6.16 20.90
CA THR A 582 26.98 -5.44 19.60
C THR A 582 25.63 -5.55 18.90
N LYS A 583 24.77 -6.50 19.28
CA LYS A 583 23.45 -6.71 18.67
C LYS A 583 22.32 -6.32 19.65
N PRO A 584 21.35 -5.48 19.23
CA PRO A 584 20.21 -5.13 20.07
C PRO A 584 19.29 -6.34 20.29
N THR A 585 18.72 -6.45 21.49
CA THR A 585 17.90 -7.59 21.93
C THR A 585 16.66 -7.10 22.69
N SER A 586 15.46 -7.58 22.31
CA SER A 586 14.17 -7.18 22.91
C SER A 586 14.08 -7.38 24.43
N LYS A 587 14.89 -8.29 24.97
CA LYS A 587 15.00 -8.54 26.42
C LYS A 587 15.52 -7.33 27.20
N LEU A 588 16.25 -6.42 26.55
CA LEU A 588 16.60 -5.12 27.15
C LEU A 588 15.34 -4.26 27.32
N ASP A 589 14.48 -4.22 26.30
CA ASP A 589 13.19 -3.51 26.37
C ASP A 589 12.28 -4.13 27.45
N GLU A 590 12.23 -5.47 27.55
CA GLU A 590 11.51 -6.19 28.61
C GLU A 590 12.00 -5.79 30.02
N LEU A 591 13.31 -5.61 30.22
CA LEU A 591 13.87 -5.10 31.48
C LEU A 591 13.51 -3.63 31.71
N LEU A 592 13.70 -2.78 30.70
CA LEU A 592 13.41 -1.35 30.81
C LEU A 592 11.91 -1.11 31.07
N GLU A 593 11.02 -1.93 30.51
CA GLU A 593 9.58 -1.88 30.76
C GLU A 593 9.26 -2.21 32.23
N LYS A 594 9.82 -3.30 32.78
CA LYS A 594 9.72 -3.61 34.23
C LYS A 594 10.18 -2.45 35.10
N LEU A 595 11.32 -1.83 34.78
CA LEU A 595 11.85 -0.71 35.56
C LEU A 595 10.95 0.53 35.44
N CYS A 596 10.38 0.80 34.26
CA CYS A 596 9.43 1.89 34.05
C CYS A 596 8.08 1.66 34.76
N MET A 597 7.63 0.41 34.93
CA MET A 597 6.42 0.10 35.70
C MET A 597 6.55 0.53 37.17
N SER A 598 7.75 0.58 37.75
CA SER A 598 7.93 1.10 39.11
C SER A 598 7.61 2.60 39.24
N LEU A 599 7.79 3.39 38.18
CA LEU A 599 7.35 4.79 38.14
C LEU A 599 5.81 4.88 38.11
N TYR A 600 5.20 4.07 37.25
CA TYR A 600 3.74 3.99 37.09
C TYR A 600 3.05 3.55 38.39
N ASP A 601 3.55 2.50 39.06
CA ASP A 601 2.93 1.97 40.28
C ASP A 601 2.96 2.96 41.46
N VAL A 602 3.96 3.86 41.52
CA VAL A 602 4.01 4.93 42.54
C VAL A 602 3.13 6.13 42.17
N PHE A 603 3.04 6.49 40.88
CA PHE A 603 2.25 7.65 40.44
C PHE A 603 0.75 7.35 40.25
N ARG A 604 0.37 6.11 39.91
CA ARG A 604 -1.03 5.70 39.71
C ARG A 604 -1.94 5.99 40.91
N PRO A 605 -1.56 5.68 42.17
CA PRO A 605 -2.33 6.08 43.35
C PRO A 605 -2.57 7.60 43.43
N LEU A 606 -1.61 8.43 43.03
CA LEU A 606 -1.75 9.88 43.05
C LEU A 606 -2.78 10.35 42.01
N ILE A 607 -2.65 9.86 40.77
CA ILE A 607 -3.54 10.17 39.64
C ILE A 607 -5.02 9.87 39.99
N ILE A 608 -5.29 8.71 40.58
CA ILE A 608 -6.62 8.28 41.02
C ILE A 608 -7.24 9.25 42.06
N HIS A 609 -6.42 9.95 42.85
CA HIS A 609 -6.89 10.90 43.86
C HIS A 609 -7.05 12.34 43.35
N VAL A 610 -6.53 12.70 42.17
CA VAL A 610 -6.67 14.08 41.65
C VAL A 610 -8.15 14.43 41.38
N ILE A 611 -8.58 15.58 41.88
CA ILE A 611 -9.98 16.06 41.85
C ILE A 611 -10.20 17.17 40.81
N HIS A 612 -9.18 18.01 40.59
CA HIS A 612 -9.22 19.22 39.77
C HIS A 612 -9.08 18.91 38.28
N LEU A 613 -9.88 19.58 37.44
CA LEU A 613 -9.89 19.38 36.00
C LEU A 613 -8.65 20.00 35.34
N GLU A 614 -8.21 21.13 35.89
CA GLU A 614 -7.06 21.91 35.46
C GLU A 614 -5.78 21.08 35.58
N THR A 615 -5.51 20.53 36.77
CA THR A 615 -4.36 19.64 37.03
C THR A 615 -4.36 18.42 36.12
N LEU A 616 -5.51 17.76 35.94
CA LEU A 616 -5.61 16.60 35.03
C LEU A 616 -5.33 16.99 33.56
N SER A 617 -5.83 18.14 33.10
CA SER A 617 -5.53 18.64 31.75
C SER A 617 -4.04 18.98 31.55
N GLU A 618 -3.39 19.50 32.59
CA GLU A 618 -1.95 19.82 32.57
C GLU A 618 -1.09 18.55 32.62
N LEU A 619 -1.48 17.54 33.39
CA LEU A 619 -0.83 16.21 33.37
C LEU A 619 -0.96 15.53 32.00
N CYS A 620 -2.13 15.59 31.35
CA CYS A 620 -2.26 15.14 29.95
C CYS A 620 -1.30 15.90 29.02
N GLY A 621 -1.20 17.22 29.17
CA GLY A 621 -0.30 18.06 28.37
C GLY A 621 1.18 17.71 28.56
N ILE A 622 1.62 17.46 29.79
CA ILE A 622 2.99 17.05 30.13
C ILE A 622 3.30 15.68 29.52
N LEU A 623 2.48 14.66 29.83
CA LEU A 623 2.76 13.29 29.40
C LEU A 623 2.70 13.13 27.88
N LYS A 624 1.80 13.85 27.21
CA LYS A 624 1.69 13.83 25.75
C LYS A 624 2.77 14.68 25.08
N ASN A 625 2.83 15.97 25.37
CA ASN A 625 3.64 16.91 24.59
C ASN A 625 5.10 16.89 25.06
N GLU A 626 5.35 17.07 26.37
CA GLU A 626 6.71 17.18 26.90
C GLU A 626 7.42 15.81 26.95
N VAL A 627 6.71 14.74 27.32
CA VAL A 627 7.32 13.41 27.49
C VAL A 627 7.27 12.56 26.22
N LEU A 628 6.10 12.38 25.59
CA LEU A 628 5.97 11.51 24.41
C LEU A 628 6.39 12.18 23.10
N GLU A 629 5.99 13.44 22.86
CA GLU A 629 6.34 14.17 21.63
C GLU A 629 7.78 14.73 21.69
N ASP A 630 8.17 15.50 22.72
CA ASP A 630 9.51 16.10 22.80
C ASP A 630 10.62 15.11 23.20
N HIS A 631 10.48 14.35 24.31
CA HIS A 631 11.57 13.46 24.77
C HIS A 631 11.66 12.12 24.03
N VAL A 632 10.55 11.39 23.90
CA VAL A 632 10.55 10.04 23.31
C VAL A 632 10.76 10.06 21.80
N GLN A 633 10.10 10.95 21.05
CA GLN A 633 10.20 10.94 19.59
C GLN A 633 11.63 11.22 19.08
N ASN A 634 12.43 11.97 19.84
CA ASN A 634 13.84 12.24 19.53
C ASN A 634 14.79 11.05 19.84
N ASN A 635 14.38 10.07 20.66
CA ASN A 635 15.22 8.94 21.10
C ASN A 635 14.45 7.60 21.05
N ALA A 636 13.66 7.39 19.99
CA ALA A 636 12.66 6.31 19.94
C ALA A 636 13.22 4.89 20.14
N GLU A 637 14.46 4.62 19.72
CA GLU A 637 15.13 3.32 19.90
C GLU A 637 15.55 3.03 21.35
N GLN A 638 15.78 4.07 22.15
CA GLN A 638 16.25 3.94 23.55
C GLN A 638 15.12 4.07 24.56
N LEU A 639 14.04 4.78 24.19
CA LEU A 639 12.91 5.10 25.07
C LEU A 639 11.63 4.32 24.71
N GLY A 640 11.70 3.31 23.83
CA GLY A 640 10.53 2.51 23.41
C GLY A 640 9.76 1.88 24.56
N ALA A 641 10.46 1.26 25.51
CA ALA A 641 9.87 0.66 26.71
C ALA A 641 9.29 1.71 27.68
N PHE A 642 10.01 2.81 27.91
CA PHE A 642 9.53 3.94 28.72
C PHE A 642 8.24 4.55 28.13
N ALA A 643 8.17 4.65 26.80
CA ALA A 643 7.00 5.13 26.09
C ALA A 643 5.76 4.23 26.25
N ALA A 644 5.92 2.93 26.56
CA ALA A 644 4.78 2.06 26.88
C ALA A 644 4.17 2.43 28.24
N GLY A 645 4.99 2.47 29.30
CA GLY A 645 4.55 2.86 30.65
C GLY A 645 3.99 4.29 30.71
N VAL A 646 4.58 5.24 29.98
CA VAL A 646 4.06 6.62 29.89
C VAL A 646 2.71 6.68 29.15
N LYS A 647 2.49 5.88 28.10
CA LYS A 647 1.17 5.81 27.43
C LYS A 647 0.11 5.24 28.36
N GLN A 648 0.39 4.14 29.06
CA GLN A 648 -0.53 3.59 30.05
C GLN A 648 -0.84 4.60 31.16
N MET A 649 0.15 5.40 31.61
CA MET A 649 -0.08 6.49 32.55
C MET A 649 -0.94 7.62 31.98
N LEU A 650 -0.72 8.00 30.71
CA LEU A 650 -1.55 8.99 30.01
C LEU A 650 -3.00 8.51 29.85
N GLU A 651 -3.22 7.23 29.55
CA GLU A 651 -4.55 6.62 29.46
C GLU A 651 -5.28 6.65 30.81
N ASP A 652 -4.64 6.24 31.91
CA ASP A 652 -5.20 6.32 33.28
C ASP A 652 -5.54 7.79 33.68
N VAL A 653 -4.71 8.78 33.28
CA VAL A 653 -5.00 10.22 33.47
C VAL A 653 -6.16 10.70 32.58
N GLN A 654 -6.26 10.23 31.34
CA GLN A 654 -7.32 10.59 30.40
C GLN A 654 -8.68 10.02 30.84
N GLU A 655 -8.75 8.75 31.26
CA GLU A 655 -9.97 8.18 31.85
C GLU A 655 -10.40 8.96 33.09
N ARG A 656 -9.44 9.32 33.96
CA ARG A 656 -9.70 10.15 35.13
C ARG A 656 -10.22 11.53 34.76
N LEU A 657 -9.65 12.18 33.75
CA LEU A 657 -10.09 13.48 33.22
C LEU A 657 -11.52 13.40 32.66
N VAL A 658 -11.85 12.35 31.91
CA VAL A 658 -13.21 12.08 31.37
C VAL A 658 -14.22 11.87 32.50
N TYR A 659 -13.89 11.04 33.49
CA TYR A 659 -14.75 10.80 34.67
C TYR A 659 -15.01 12.08 35.48
N ARG A 660 -13.96 12.87 35.75
CA ARG A 660 -14.09 14.16 36.45
C ARG A 660 -14.86 15.19 35.62
N THR A 661 -14.76 15.16 34.30
CA THR A 661 -15.55 15.99 33.38
C THR A 661 -17.04 15.69 33.49
N HIS A 662 -17.44 14.42 33.41
CA HIS A 662 -18.85 14.05 33.48
C HIS A 662 -19.48 14.47 34.82
N ILE A 663 -18.76 14.31 35.94
CA ILE A 663 -19.17 14.86 37.24
C ILE A 663 -19.32 16.38 37.19
N TYR A 664 -18.34 17.10 36.62
CA TYR A 664 -18.39 18.55 36.49
C TYR A 664 -19.59 19.05 35.66
N ILE A 665 -19.92 18.37 34.56
CA ILE A 665 -21.11 18.69 33.76
C ILE A 665 -22.38 18.48 34.61
N GLN A 666 -22.49 17.36 35.31
CA GLN A 666 -23.65 17.09 36.16
C GLN A 666 -23.80 18.08 37.33
N THR A 667 -22.72 18.43 38.04
CA THR A 667 -22.79 19.27 39.24
C THR A 667 -22.75 20.77 38.94
N ASP A 668 -21.85 21.23 38.07
CA ASP A 668 -21.57 22.65 37.84
C ASP A 668 -22.27 23.23 36.59
N ILE A 669 -22.87 22.41 35.72
CA ILE A 669 -23.65 22.89 34.57
C ILE A 669 -25.13 22.49 34.72
N THR A 670 -25.44 21.20 34.80
CA THR A 670 -26.83 20.68 34.89
C THR A 670 -27.46 20.96 36.26
N GLY A 671 -26.73 20.72 37.35
CA GLY A 671 -27.17 20.93 38.72
C GLY A 671 -27.09 22.39 39.20
N TYR A 672 -26.61 23.31 38.37
CA TYR A 672 -26.38 24.70 38.74
C TYR A 672 -27.69 25.44 39.02
N LYS A 673 -27.77 26.07 40.20
CA LYS A 673 -28.88 26.92 40.62
C LYS A 673 -28.44 28.38 40.54
N PRO A 674 -29.09 29.24 39.74
CA PRO A 674 -28.70 30.64 39.59
C PRO A 674 -28.95 31.41 40.89
N ALA A 675 -28.01 32.29 41.27
CA ALA A 675 -28.22 33.22 42.37
C ALA A 675 -29.09 34.41 41.91
N PRO A 676 -29.70 35.19 42.84
CA PRO A 676 -30.49 36.36 42.47
C PRO A 676 -29.74 37.38 41.60
N GLY A 677 -28.41 37.51 41.79
CA GLY A 677 -27.55 38.37 40.97
C GLY A 677 -27.27 37.84 39.55
N ASP A 678 -27.41 36.54 39.31
CA ASP A 678 -27.25 35.93 37.98
C ASP A 678 -28.50 36.14 37.10
N LEU A 679 -29.66 36.34 37.74
CA LEU A 679 -30.95 36.65 37.09
C LEU A 679 -31.26 38.16 37.05
N ALA A 680 -30.33 39.04 37.47
CA ALA A 680 -30.52 40.48 37.59
C ALA A 680 -30.51 41.24 36.25
N TYR A 681 -31.24 40.74 35.26
CA TYR A 681 -31.42 41.35 33.94
C TYR A 681 -32.80 42.06 33.88
N PRO A 682 -32.95 43.21 33.21
CA PRO A 682 -31.92 43.96 32.47
C PRO A 682 -30.98 44.80 33.34
N ASP A 683 -31.26 44.96 34.64
CA ASP A 683 -30.60 45.91 35.55
C ASP A 683 -29.05 45.89 35.49
N LYS A 684 -28.46 44.68 35.46
CA LYS A 684 -27.00 44.44 35.32
C LYS A 684 -26.42 45.03 34.04
N LEU A 685 -27.17 45.00 32.93
CA LEU A 685 -26.75 45.61 31.65
C LEU A 685 -26.86 47.14 31.70
N VAL A 686 -27.91 47.69 32.32
CA VAL A 686 -28.09 49.15 32.46
C VAL A 686 -26.98 49.75 33.33
N MET A 687 -26.62 49.09 34.43
CA MET A 687 -25.50 49.51 35.29
C MET A 687 -24.17 49.49 34.53
N MET A 688 -23.92 48.46 33.71
CA MET A 688 -22.72 48.38 32.87
C MET A 688 -22.71 49.39 31.72
N GLU A 689 -23.88 49.73 31.16
CA GLU A 689 -24.00 50.80 30.17
C GLU A 689 -23.64 52.16 30.79
N GLN A 690 -24.15 52.46 31.98
CA GLN A 690 -23.84 53.69 32.73
C GLN A 690 -22.35 53.78 33.11
N ILE A 691 -21.74 52.66 33.52
CA ILE A 691 -20.29 52.58 33.80
C ILE A 691 -19.48 52.76 32.52
N ALA A 692 -19.89 52.18 31.39
CA ALA A 692 -19.21 52.38 30.11
C ALA A 692 -19.39 53.79 29.53
N GLN A 693 -20.52 54.46 29.80
CA GLN A 693 -20.74 55.86 29.43
C GLN A 693 -19.89 56.80 30.28
N SER A 694 -19.86 56.62 31.60
CA SER A 694 -18.99 57.42 32.49
C SER A 694 -17.50 57.23 32.18
N LEU A 695 -17.03 56.00 31.99
CA LEU A 695 -15.64 55.74 31.54
C LEU A 695 -15.32 56.41 30.18
N LYS A 696 -16.26 56.44 29.23
CA LYS A 696 -16.09 57.15 27.94
C LYS A 696 -16.08 58.67 28.07
N ASP A 697 -16.71 59.24 29.10
CA ASP A 697 -16.71 60.67 29.38
C ASP A 697 -15.56 61.11 30.30
N GLU A 698 -14.99 60.21 31.09
CA GLU A 698 -13.71 60.37 31.78
C GLU A 698 -12.53 60.29 30.79
N GLN A 699 -12.54 59.32 29.86
CA GLN A 699 -11.54 59.21 28.78
C GLN A 699 -11.52 60.43 27.83
N LYS A 700 -12.56 61.27 27.82
CA LYS A 700 -12.57 62.55 27.10
C LYS A 700 -11.90 63.72 27.85
N LYS A 701 -11.50 63.53 29.12
CA LYS A 701 -11.08 64.63 30.02
C LYS A 701 -9.63 64.59 30.48
N VAL A 702 -8.87 63.53 30.20
CA VAL A 702 -7.48 63.38 30.66
C VAL A 702 -6.58 62.87 29.52
N PRO A 703 -5.51 63.60 29.14
CA PRO A 703 -4.44 63.05 28.29
C PRO A 703 -3.60 62.03 29.08
N LEU A 704 -3.14 60.97 28.41
CA LEU A 704 -2.30 59.86 28.90
C LEU A 704 -1.54 60.11 30.22
N GLU A 705 -1.81 59.32 31.26
CA GLU A 705 -0.87 58.29 31.77
C GLU A 705 -1.46 57.40 32.89
N ALA A 706 -0.85 56.22 33.07
CA ALA A 706 -0.95 55.26 34.19
C ALA A 706 -2.26 54.43 34.42
N LEU A 707 -2.04 53.20 34.92
CA LEU A 707 -2.98 52.17 35.43
C LEU A 707 -4.13 51.75 34.49
N PHE A 708 -4.27 50.46 34.13
CA PHE A 708 -4.37 49.33 35.06
C PHE A 708 -3.70 48.04 34.54
N SER A 709 -3.25 47.20 35.47
CA SER A 709 -2.92 45.79 35.22
C SER A 709 -4.13 44.89 35.55
N ASP A 710 -4.29 43.82 34.77
CA ASP A 710 -4.43 42.42 35.24
C ASP A 710 -5.20 41.53 34.23
N VAL A 711 -4.91 40.23 34.28
CA VAL A 711 -5.57 39.13 33.55
C VAL A 711 -5.74 39.33 32.03
N ARG A 712 -4.65 39.12 31.28
CA ARG A 712 -4.74 38.40 30.00
C ARG A 712 -4.53 36.91 30.26
N LEU A 713 -5.36 36.07 29.66
CA LEU A 713 -5.08 34.63 29.55
C LEU A 713 -3.98 34.43 28.49
N GLU A 714 -3.03 33.54 28.75
CA GLU A 714 -1.95 33.26 27.81
C GLU A 714 -2.43 32.38 26.66
N GLU A 715 -2.23 32.85 25.42
CA GLU A 715 -2.35 32.01 24.22
C GLU A 715 -1.04 31.26 23.99
N ALA A 716 -1.06 29.94 24.23
CA ALA A 716 0.10 29.08 24.03
C ALA A 716 0.27 28.66 22.56
N GLU A 717 1.05 29.45 21.82
CA GLU A 717 1.67 29.08 20.53
C GLU A 717 3.17 28.75 20.67
N PRO A 718 3.70 27.80 19.87
CA PRO A 718 5.07 27.32 20.04
C PRO A 718 6.13 28.29 19.51
N ARG A 719 7.19 28.49 20.28
CA ARG A 719 8.36 29.30 19.87
C ARG A 719 9.20 28.57 18.84
N ASN A 720 9.16 29.02 17.58
CA ASN A 720 10.19 28.73 16.59
C ASN A 720 10.87 30.02 16.15
N SER A 721 12.09 30.25 16.62
CA SER A 721 12.91 31.41 16.28
C SER A 721 13.81 31.13 15.09
N LEU A 722 13.71 31.94 14.02
CA LEU A 722 14.87 32.22 13.16
C LEU A 722 14.69 33.52 12.37
N THR A 723 15.79 34.24 12.22
CA THR A 723 15.89 35.62 11.71
C THR A 723 15.60 35.77 10.21
N LYS A 724 14.94 36.88 9.82
CA LYS A 724 15.46 37.78 8.77
C LYS A 724 14.77 39.16 8.77
N SER A 725 15.41 40.12 8.09
CA SER A 725 15.19 41.56 8.23
C SER A 725 14.46 42.21 7.05
N GLY A 726 13.50 43.09 7.36
CA GLY A 726 13.33 44.38 6.69
C GLY A 726 12.75 44.42 5.28
N SER A 727 11.46 44.76 5.18
CA SER A 727 10.94 45.66 4.13
C SER A 727 9.68 46.36 4.63
N THR A 728 9.59 47.66 4.38
CA THR A 728 8.37 48.47 4.56
C THR A 728 7.42 48.24 3.39
N ASP A 729 6.10 48.12 3.62
CA ASP A 729 5.14 48.89 2.81
C ASP A 729 3.69 48.95 3.31
N SER A 730 3.00 50.01 2.88
CA SER A 730 1.53 50.21 2.89
C SER A 730 0.75 50.11 4.22
N LEU A 731 0.31 51.26 4.72
CA LEU A 731 -0.73 51.38 5.76
C LEU A 731 -2.13 51.17 5.17
N ASN A 732 -2.92 50.28 5.77
CA ASN A 732 -4.37 50.24 5.64
C ASN A 732 -5.00 50.14 7.04
N PRO A 733 -5.61 51.21 7.59
CA PRO A 733 -6.16 51.16 8.93
C PRO A 733 -7.44 50.29 8.95
N ARG A 734 -7.35 49.11 9.56
CA ARG A 734 -8.56 48.35 9.94
C ARG A 734 -9.42 49.23 10.86
N PRO A 735 -10.76 49.25 10.68
CA PRO A 735 -11.63 50.03 11.55
C PRO A 735 -11.51 49.51 12.99
N GLN A 736 -11.32 50.43 13.94
CA GLN A 736 -11.26 50.10 15.36
C GLN A 736 -12.63 49.59 15.83
N THR A 737 -12.74 48.28 16.05
CA THR A 737 -13.89 47.69 16.74
C THR A 737 -13.90 48.17 18.18
N THR A 738 -14.77 49.13 18.49
CA THR A 738 -14.95 49.63 19.86
C THR A 738 -15.52 48.51 20.73
N ILE A 739 -14.68 47.95 21.62
CA ILE A 739 -15.08 46.88 22.55
C ILE A 739 -16.30 47.35 23.34
N SER A 740 -17.36 46.53 23.35
CA SER A 740 -18.58 46.81 24.09
C SER A 740 -18.43 46.34 25.55
N PRO A 741 -19.04 47.01 26.54
CA PRO A 741 -19.15 46.45 27.90
C PRO A 741 -19.86 45.09 27.94
N ALA A 742 -20.59 44.72 26.89
CA ALA A 742 -21.18 43.40 26.71
C ALA A 742 -20.15 42.27 26.47
N ASP A 743 -18.93 42.60 26.04
CA ASP A 743 -17.95 41.63 25.56
C ASP A 743 -16.98 41.14 26.66
N LEU A 744 -17.02 41.75 27.86
CA LEU A 744 -16.21 41.31 29.00
C LEU A 744 -16.70 39.96 29.55
N HIS A 745 -15.78 38.99 29.69
CA HIS A 745 -16.04 37.64 30.22
C HIS A 745 -16.70 37.59 31.62
N GLY A 746 -16.70 38.70 32.38
CA GLY A 746 -17.43 38.82 33.65
C GLY A 746 -18.95 38.95 33.52
N MET A 747 -19.46 39.27 32.32
CA MET A 747 -20.90 39.45 32.07
C MET A 747 -21.62 38.19 31.59
N TRP A 748 -20.90 37.14 31.19
CA TRP A 748 -21.50 35.89 30.73
C TRP A 748 -22.26 35.17 31.86
N TYR A 749 -23.42 34.59 31.55
CA TYR A 749 -24.14 33.71 32.49
C TYR A 749 -23.24 32.52 32.92
N PRO A 750 -23.16 32.16 34.22
CA PRO A 750 -22.07 31.32 34.73
C PRO A 750 -21.91 29.94 34.06
N THR A 751 -22.99 29.28 33.65
CA THR A 751 -22.88 27.98 32.96
C THR A 751 -22.24 28.10 31.59
N VAL A 752 -22.46 29.18 30.83
CA VAL A 752 -21.78 29.43 29.55
C VAL A 752 -20.27 29.52 29.74
N ARG A 753 -19.82 30.25 30.76
CA ARG A 753 -18.39 30.35 31.11
C ARG A 753 -17.82 29.00 31.54
N ARG A 754 -18.54 28.23 32.37
CA ARG A 754 -18.13 26.89 32.85
C ARG A 754 -17.99 25.89 31.70
N THR A 755 -18.98 25.83 30.81
CA THR A 755 -18.94 24.99 29.59
C THR A 755 -17.74 25.34 28.70
N LEU A 756 -17.52 26.63 28.40
CA LEU A 756 -16.43 27.05 27.51
C LEU A 756 -15.03 26.78 28.09
N VAL A 757 -14.82 27.02 29.39
CA VAL A 757 -13.56 26.68 30.07
C VAL A 757 -13.32 25.17 30.03
N CYS A 758 -14.34 24.36 30.36
CA CYS A 758 -14.28 22.90 30.31
C CYS A 758 -13.88 22.40 28.90
N LEU A 759 -14.58 22.86 27.85
CA LEU A 759 -14.27 22.51 26.46
C LEU A 759 -12.83 22.89 26.07
N SER A 760 -12.37 24.09 26.44
CA SER A 760 -11.02 24.55 26.10
C SER A 760 -9.91 23.70 26.72
N LYS A 761 -10.09 23.22 27.96
CA LYS A 761 -9.12 22.35 28.66
C LYS A 761 -9.12 20.91 28.15
N LEU A 762 -10.24 20.42 27.61
CA LEU A 762 -10.34 19.07 27.06
C LEU A 762 -9.78 18.95 25.65
N TYR A 763 -9.90 20.01 24.84
CA TYR A 763 -9.69 19.96 23.39
C TYR A 763 -8.33 19.37 22.92
N ARG A 764 -7.23 19.61 23.64
CA ARG A 764 -5.89 19.07 23.30
C ARG A 764 -5.56 17.75 24.02
N CYS A 765 -6.34 17.38 25.03
CA CYS A 765 -5.97 16.41 26.08
C CYS A 765 -6.61 15.02 25.91
N ILE A 766 -7.76 14.92 25.23
CA ILE A 766 -8.51 13.66 25.05
C ILE A 766 -8.81 13.39 23.57
N ASP A 767 -9.11 12.13 23.23
CA ASP A 767 -9.45 11.73 21.87
C ASP A 767 -10.71 12.41 21.34
N ARG A 768 -10.68 12.76 20.05
CA ARG A 768 -11.76 13.44 19.31
C ARG A 768 -13.13 12.79 19.51
N ALA A 769 -13.22 11.46 19.54
CA ALA A 769 -14.48 10.74 19.73
C ALA A 769 -15.05 10.89 21.15
N VAL A 770 -14.19 11.04 22.16
CA VAL A 770 -14.58 11.25 23.56
C VAL A 770 -14.90 12.73 23.81
N PHE A 771 -14.09 13.64 23.24
CA PHE A 771 -14.37 15.08 23.21
C PHE A 771 -15.72 15.38 22.57
N GLN A 772 -16.06 14.67 21.49
CA GLN A 772 -17.37 14.72 20.84
C GLN A 772 -18.52 14.45 21.82
N GLY A 773 -18.54 13.29 22.48
CA GLY A 773 -19.62 12.94 23.42
C GLY A 773 -19.74 13.92 24.59
N LEU A 774 -18.61 14.24 25.24
CA LEU A 774 -18.58 15.17 26.38
C LEU A 774 -18.99 16.59 25.98
N SER A 775 -18.64 17.05 24.78
CA SER A 775 -19.03 18.39 24.30
C SER A 775 -20.50 18.48 23.92
N GLN A 776 -21.10 17.42 23.36
CA GLN A 776 -22.55 17.34 23.17
C GLN A 776 -23.28 17.42 24.51
N GLU A 777 -22.83 16.67 25.53
CA GLU A 777 -23.43 16.70 26.87
C GLU A 777 -23.31 18.10 27.52
N ALA A 778 -22.11 18.67 27.54
CA ALA A 778 -21.82 19.97 28.15
C ALA A 778 -22.56 21.15 27.46
N LEU A 779 -22.73 21.10 26.13
CA LEU A 779 -23.48 22.10 25.37
C LEU A 779 -25.00 21.94 25.57
N SER A 780 -25.52 20.71 25.56
CA SER A 780 -26.93 20.43 25.85
C SER A 780 -27.33 20.90 27.25
N ALA A 781 -26.53 20.57 28.27
CA ALA A 781 -26.71 21.02 29.64
C ALA A 781 -26.68 22.57 29.75
N CYS A 782 -25.79 23.23 29.01
CA CYS A 782 -25.71 24.69 28.96
C CYS A 782 -26.98 25.31 28.36
N ILE A 783 -27.49 24.77 27.24
CA ILE A 783 -28.72 25.24 26.59
C ILE A 783 -29.92 25.09 27.53
N GLN A 784 -30.07 23.94 28.21
CA GLN A 784 -31.16 23.74 29.18
C GLN A 784 -31.09 24.73 30.35
N SER A 785 -29.88 25.00 30.87
CA SER A 785 -29.66 26.01 31.91
C SER A 785 -30.03 27.44 31.45
N LEU A 786 -29.71 27.80 30.20
CA LEU A 786 -30.09 29.07 29.59
C LEU A 786 -31.60 29.21 29.37
N LEU A 787 -32.29 28.13 28.97
CA LEU A 787 -33.75 28.11 28.84
C LEU A 787 -34.43 28.33 30.20
N GLY A 788 -33.99 27.62 31.24
CA GLY A 788 -34.49 27.82 32.60
C GLY A 788 -34.28 29.24 33.13
N ALA A 789 -33.10 29.83 32.90
CA ALA A 789 -32.82 31.23 33.25
C ALA A 789 -33.70 32.22 32.46
N SER A 790 -33.89 32.00 31.17
CA SER A 790 -34.78 32.80 30.30
C SER A 790 -36.22 32.79 30.80
N GLU A 791 -36.75 31.62 31.19
CA GLU A 791 -38.07 31.52 31.82
C GLU A 791 -38.15 32.27 33.15
N SER A 792 -37.13 32.15 34.01
CA SER A 792 -37.10 32.84 35.30
C SER A 792 -37.06 34.37 35.15
N ILE A 793 -36.28 34.90 34.20
CA ILE A 793 -36.25 36.33 33.88
C ILE A 793 -37.62 36.77 33.32
N SER A 794 -38.21 35.96 32.42
CA SER A 794 -39.54 36.23 31.84
C SER A 794 -40.67 36.32 32.89
N LYS A 795 -40.58 35.51 33.96
CA LYS A 795 -41.52 35.50 35.09
C LYS A 795 -41.30 36.67 36.06
N ASN A 796 -40.07 37.13 36.23
CA ASN A 796 -39.69 38.13 37.23
C ASN A 796 -39.70 39.59 36.71
N LYS A 797 -39.52 39.81 35.41
CA LYS A 797 -39.31 41.14 34.79
C LYS A 797 -40.23 41.34 33.58
N THR A 798 -39.74 41.05 32.37
CA THR A 798 -40.56 41.04 31.15
C THR A 798 -40.18 39.87 30.25
N GLN A 799 -41.13 39.41 29.44
CA GLN A 799 -40.90 38.34 28.47
C GLN A 799 -39.93 38.75 27.35
N ILE A 800 -39.80 40.06 27.08
CA ILE A 800 -38.83 40.61 26.13
C ILE A 800 -37.40 40.45 26.68
N ASP A 801 -37.19 40.79 27.96
CA ASP A 801 -35.89 40.68 28.63
C ASP A 801 -35.39 39.23 28.70
N GLY A 802 -36.29 38.26 28.88
CA GLY A 802 -35.97 36.83 28.83
C GLY A 802 -35.59 36.35 27.43
N GLN A 803 -36.40 36.69 26.41
CA GLN A 803 -36.10 36.33 25.01
C GLN A 803 -34.77 36.94 24.53
N LEU A 804 -34.51 38.21 24.85
CA LEU A 804 -33.25 38.88 24.49
C LEU A 804 -32.05 38.36 25.31
N PHE A 805 -32.25 37.97 26.58
CA PHE A 805 -31.22 37.26 27.36
C PHE A 805 -30.81 35.94 26.69
N LEU A 806 -31.79 35.14 26.23
CA LEU A 806 -31.55 33.86 25.58
C LEU A 806 -30.83 34.03 24.24
N ILE A 807 -31.30 34.95 23.38
CA ILE A 807 -30.68 35.25 22.08
C ILE A 807 -29.23 35.72 22.29
N LYS A 808 -28.98 36.62 23.25
CA LYS A 808 -27.63 37.11 23.58
C LYS A 808 -26.68 35.95 23.96
N HIS A 809 -27.09 35.07 24.87
CA HIS A 809 -26.21 34.00 25.34
C HIS A 809 -26.02 32.87 24.34
N LEU A 810 -27.03 32.55 23.51
CA LEU A 810 -26.88 31.60 22.41
C LEU A 810 -25.99 32.15 21.29
N LEU A 811 -26.02 33.46 21.01
CA LEU A 811 -25.05 34.11 20.11
C LEU A 811 -23.62 34.03 20.64
N ILE A 812 -23.39 34.34 21.93
CA ILE A 812 -22.09 34.21 22.58
C ILE A 812 -21.59 32.76 22.51
N LEU A 813 -22.44 31.78 22.88
CA LEU A 813 -22.08 30.37 22.84
C LEU A 813 -21.70 29.92 21.42
N ARG A 814 -22.49 30.30 20.41
CA ARG A 814 -22.25 30.01 18.98
C ARG A 814 -20.93 30.56 18.46
N GLU A 815 -20.54 31.76 18.88
CA GLU A 815 -19.29 32.39 18.46
C GLU A 815 -18.08 31.77 19.18
N GLN A 816 -18.21 31.52 20.49
CA GLN A 816 -17.10 30.96 21.28
C GLN A 816 -16.83 29.46 21.00
N ILE A 817 -17.79 28.71 20.45
CA ILE A 817 -17.54 27.37 19.90
C ILE A 817 -16.93 27.38 18.49
N ALA A 818 -16.63 28.55 17.90
CA ALA A 818 -16.14 28.63 16.53
C ALA A 818 -14.74 28.03 16.30
N PRO A 819 -13.74 28.18 17.18
CA PRO A 819 -12.40 27.62 16.97
C PRO A 819 -12.38 26.08 16.83
N PHE A 820 -13.29 25.37 17.48
CA PHE A 820 -13.34 23.90 17.53
C PHE A 820 -14.12 23.25 16.37
N HIS A 821 -14.36 23.99 15.27
CA HIS A 821 -15.30 23.64 14.20
C HIS A 821 -15.12 22.27 13.54
N THR A 822 -13.91 21.72 13.50
CA THR A 822 -13.63 20.41 12.87
C THR A 822 -14.19 19.22 13.66
N GLU A 823 -14.56 19.39 14.92
CA GLU A 823 -14.62 18.26 15.84
C GLU A 823 -15.98 17.96 16.47
N PHE A 824 -16.96 18.86 16.44
CA PHE A 824 -18.31 18.59 17.02
C PHE A 824 -19.24 17.67 16.20
N THR A 825 -18.77 17.01 15.14
CA THR A 825 -19.61 16.16 14.26
C THR A 825 -19.60 14.69 14.69
N ILE A 826 -20.61 14.27 15.43
CA ILE A 826 -20.85 12.88 15.85
C ILE A 826 -21.53 12.09 14.73
N LYS A 827 -21.12 10.83 14.54
CA LYS A 827 -21.81 9.87 13.68
C LYS A 827 -22.78 9.02 14.51
N GLU A 828 -24.03 9.45 14.63
CA GLU A 828 -25.09 8.57 15.15
C GLU A 828 -25.57 7.64 14.03
N ILE A 829 -25.47 6.33 14.26
CA ILE A 829 -25.97 5.31 13.32
C ILE A 829 -27.40 4.97 13.73
N SER A 830 -28.39 5.50 13.01
CA SER A 830 -29.81 5.25 13.29
C SER A 830 -30.49 4.50 12.15
N LEU A 831 -31.56 3.77 12.48
CA LEU A 831 -32.28 2.90 11.55
C LEU A 831 -33.55 3.63 11.04
N ASP A 832 -33.54 4.14 9.81
CA ASP A 832 -34.65 4.96 9.29
C ASP A 832 -35.83 4.09 8.80
N LEU A 833 -36.62 3.64 9.77
CA LEU A 833 -37.82 2.82 9.55
C LEU A 833 -38.95 3.51 8.76
N LYS A 834 -38.82 4.78 8.35
CA LYS A 834 -39.88 5.48 7.60
C LYS A 834 -40.24 4.76 6.30
N LYS A 835 -39.24 4.33 5.52
CA LYS A 835 -39.49 3.57 4.27
C LYS A 835 -40.24 2.27 4.55
N THR A 836 -39.74 1.46 5.49
CA THR A 836 -40.36 0.20 5.92
C THR A 836 -41.79 0.39 6.40
N ARG A 837 -42.03 1.41 7.24
CA ARG A 837 -43.34 1.78 7.77
C ARG A 837 -44.31 2.20 6.65
N ASP A 838 -43.88 3.09 5.76
CA ASP A 838 -44.74 3.65 4.73
C ASP A 838 -45.06 2.61 3.64
N ALA A 839 -44.12 1.70 3.35
CA ALA A 839 -44.37 0.51 2.53
C ALA A 839 -45.33 -0.49 3.21
N ALA A 840 -45.21 -0.72 4.52
CA ALA A 840 -46.15 -1.54 5.28
C ALA A 840 -47.57 -0.93 5.29
N PHE A 841 -47.71 0.39 5.39
CA PHE A 841 -49.01 1.07 5.27
C PHE A 841 -49.62 0.98 3.86
N LYS A 842 -48.81 0.94 2.79
CA LYS A 842 -49.30 0.63 1.41
C LYS A 842 -49.89 -0.78 1.31
N ILE A 843 -49.36 -1.74 2.08
CA ILE A 843 -49.83 -3.13 2.15
C ILE A 843 -51.11 -3.25 3.02
N LEU A 844 -51.21 -2.53 4.14
CA LEU A 844 -52.37 -2.57 5.03
C LEU A 844 -53.63 -1.87 4.48
N ASN A 845 -53.50 -1.01 3.47
CA ASN A 845 -54.61 -0.20 2.97
C ASN A 845 -55.54 -1.04 2.06
N PRO A 846 -56.81 -1.32 2.44
CA PRO A 846 -57.63 -2.35 1.78
C PRO A 846 -57.95 -2.09 0.29
N MET A 847 -57.72 -0.87 -0.22
CA MET A 847 -57.90 -0.55 -1.64
C MET A 847 -56.78 -1.09 -2.56
N THR A 848 -55.65 -1.58 -2.02
CA THR A 848 -54.51 -2.09 -2.83
C THR A 848 -54.55 -3.60 -3.09
N VAL A 849 -55.42 -4.35 -2.39
CA VAL A 849 -55.57 -5.82 -2.48
C VAL A 849 -55.59 -6.38 -3.92
N PRO A 850 -56.33 -5.84 -4.91
CA PRO A 850 -56.35 -6.38 -6.28
C PRO A 850 -55.05 -6.18 -7.09
N ARG A 851 -53.97 -5.64 -6.49
CA ARG A 851 -52.63 -5.55 -7.12
C ARG A 851 -51.64 -6.62 -6.64
N PHE A 852 -51.87 -7.29 -5.52
CA PHE A 852 -50.92 -8.24 -4.89
C PHE A 852 -50.42 -9.35 -5.82
N PHE A 853 -51.26 -9.82 -6.75
CA PHE A 853 -50.95 -10.95 -7.63
C PHE A 853 -50.59 -10.55 -9.07
N ARG A 854 -50.27 -9.28 -9.34
CA ARG A 854 -49.85 -8.84 -10.68
C ARG A 854 -48.33 -8.97 -10.83
N LEU A 855 -47.89 -9.78 -11.80
CA LEU A 855 -46.49 -10.02 -12.18
C LEU A 855 -45.90 -8.88 -13.04
N ASN A 856 -46.10 -7.62 -12.63
CA ASN A 856 -45.50 -6.44 -13.26
C ASN A 856 -44.88 -5.53 -12.17
N SER A 857 -43.97 -4.64 -12.57
CA SER A 857 -43.07 -3.85 -11.71
C SER A 857 -43.72 -3.03 -10.59
N ASN A 858 -45.02 -2.79 -10.65
CA ASN A 858 -45.77 -1.98 -9.68
C ASN A 858 -46.58 -2.86 -8.70
N ASN A 859 -45.93 -3.85 -8.08
CA ASN A 859 -46.53 -4.74 -7.08
C ASN A 859 -46.02 -4.37 -5.68
N ALA A 860 -46.93 -3.93 -4.80
CA ALA A 860 -46.62 -3.44 -3.45
C ALA A 860 -45.87 -4.46 -2.56
N LEU A 861 -46.02 -5.76 -2.82
CA LEU A 861 -45.31 -6.81 -2.07
C LEU A 861 -43.85 -6.96 -2.53
N ILE A 862 -43.57 -6.71 -3.82
CA ILE A 862 -42.19 -6.62 -4.34
C ILE A 862 -41.56 -5.29 -3.92
N GLU A 863 -42.33 -4.20 -3.95
CA GLU A 863 -41.94 -2.88 -3.44
C GLU A 863 -41.51 -2.95 -1.96
N PHE A 864 -42.26 -3.66 -1.11
CA PHE A 864 -41.87 -3.91 0.29
C PHE A 864 -40.64 -4.83 0.44
N LEU A 865 -40.49 -5.86 -0.40
CA LEU A 865 -39.31 -6.74 -0.36
C LEU A 865 -38.02 -6.06 -0.83
N LEU A 866 -38.11 -5.03 -1.69
CA LEU A 866 -36.95 -4.28 -2.19
C LEU A 866 -36.69 -3.00 -1.39
N GLU A 867 -37.69 -2.13 -1.24
CA GLU A 867 -37.57 -0.81 -0.59
C GLU A 867 -37.93 -0.80 0.91
N GLY A 868 -38.57 -1.87 1.42
CA GLY A 868 -38.90 -2.02 2.83
C GLY A 868 -37.71 -2.44 3.70
N THR A 869 -36.54 -2.72 3.11
CA THR A 869 -35.31 -2.95 3.86
C THR A 869 -34.93 -1.70 4.68
N PRO A 870 -34.63 -1.85 5.98
CA PRO A 870 -34.38 -0.68 6.83
C PRO A 870 -33.04 -0.03 6.49
N GLU A 871 -33.08 1.20 5.96
CA GLU A 871 -31.87 1.95 5.65
C GLU A 871 -31.16 2.39 6.95
N ILE A 872 -29.93 1.91 7.12
CA ILE A 872 -28.99 2.45 8.09
C ILE A 872 -28.57 3.84 7.59
N ARG A 873 -28.91 4.89 8.34
CA ARG A 873 -28.55 6.28 8.01
C ARG A 873 -27.60 6.84 9.05
N GLU A 874 -26.41 7.22 8.59
CA GLU A 874 -25.46 8.00 9.36
C GLU A 874 -26.02 9.42 9.54
N HIS A 875 -26.55 9.71 10.72
CA HIS A 875 -26.93 11.07 11.12
C HIS A 875 -25.71 11.76 11.71
N TYR A 876 -25.19 12.73 10.96
CA TYR A 876 -24.13 13.63 11.41
C TYR A 876 -24.73 14.67 12.35
N LEU A 877 -24.91 14.26 13.61
CA LEU A 877 -25.30 15.18 14.68
C LEU A 877 -24.14 16.14 14.94
N ASP A 878 -24.46 17.42 15.03
CA ASP A 878 -23.47 18.49 15.08
C ASP A 878 -23.92 19.46 16.15
N SER A 879 -23.16 19.53 17.25
CA SER A 879 -23.50 20.35 18.41
C SER A 879 -23.66 21.83 18.05
N LYS A 880 -22.94 22.32 17.03
CA LYS A 880 -23.11 23.67 16.49
C LYS A 880 -24.47 23.83 15.81
N LYS A 881 -24.92 22.85 15.03
CA LYS A 881 -26.26 22.87 14.40
C LYS A 881 -27.39 22.87 15.43
N ASP A 882 -27.18 22.29 16.60
CA ASP A 882 -28.19 22.32 17.67
C ASP A 882 -28.21 23.67 18.42
N VAL A 883 -27.05 24.31 18.63
CA VAL A 883 -26.99 25.71 19.08
C VAL A 883 -27.65 26.64 18.05
N ASP A 884 -27.32 26.50 16.76
CA ASP A 884 -27.95 27.25 15.66
C ASP A 884 -29.48 27.02 15.59
N ARG A 885 -29.95 25.79 15.86
CA ARG A 885 -31.38 25.43 15.92
C ARG A 885 -32.09 26.15 17.07
N HIS A 886 -31.54 26.10 18.28
CA HIS A 886 -32.12 26.76 19.45
C HIS A 886 -32.09 28.29 19.31
N LEU A 887 -30.99 28.85 18.79
CA LEU A 887 -30.88 30.28 18.48
C LEU A 887 -31.92 30.71 17.45
N LYS A 888 -32.07 29.95 16.35
CA LYS A 888 -33.09 30.22 15.34
C LYS A 888 -34.50 30.17 15.93
N ALA A 889 -34.82 29.16 16.74
CA ALA A 889 -36.13 29.04 17.39
C ALA A 889 -36.42 30.23 18.33
N ALA A 890 -35.45 30.66 19.13
CA ALA A 890 -35.58 31.84 20.00
C ALA A 890 -35.83 33.13 19.19
N CYS A 891 -35.08 33.33 18.10
CA CYS A 891 -35.29 34.45 17.18
C CYS A 891 -36.66 34.39 16.49
N GLU A 892 -37.12 33.23 16.03
CA GLU A 892 -38.44 33.07 15.39
C GLU A 892 -39.58 33.32 16.39
N GLN A 893 -39.47 32.84 17.63
CA GLN A 893 -40.43 33.15 18.71
C GLN A 893 -40.49 34.64 19.03
N PHE A 894 -39.32 35.30 19.17
CA PHE A 894 -39.25 36.75 19.38
C PHE A 894 -39.89 37.52 18.21
N ILE A 895 -39.55 37.17 16.96
CA ILE A 895 -40.12 37.80 15.76
C ILE A 895 -41.65 37.64 15.73
N GLN A 896 -42.17 36.43 15.97
CA GLN A 896 -43.61 36.17 16.00
C GLN A 896 -44.31 36.98 17.11
N GLN A 897 -43.76 36.96 18.32
CA GLN A 897 -44.36 37.67 19.45
C GLN A 897 -44.35 39.20 19.26
N GLN A 898 -43.23 39.79 18.82
CA GLN A 898 -43.19 41.23 18.55
C GLN A 898 -44.11 41.61 17.38
N SER A 899 -44.16 40.79 16.31
CA SER A 899 -45.07 41.05 15.18
C SER A 899 -46.54 41.08 15.64
N LYS A 900 -46.96 40.11 16.46
CA LYS A 900 -48.31 40.07 17.03
C LYS A 900 -48.56 41.28 17.95
N LEU A 901 -47.64 41.59 18.87
CA LEU A 901 -47.74 42.69 19.83
C LEU A 901 -48.00 44.07 19.20
N PHE A 902 -47.58 44.26 17.94
CA PHE A 902 -47.77 45.48 17.16
C PHE A 902 -49.07 45.53 16.32
N VAL A 903 -49.63 44.38 15.92
CA VAL A 903 -50.66 44.32 14.86
C VAL A 903 -51.86 43.43 15.18
N GLU A 904 -51.89 42.78 16.35
CA GLU A 904 -52.94 41.89 16.85
C GLU A 904 -54.40 42.36 16.59
N PRO A 905 -54.80 43.63 16.82
CA PRO A 905 -56.16 44.08 16.52
C PRO A 905 -56.55 44.00 15.04
N LEU A 906 -55.59 44.21 14.13
CA LEU A 906 -55.80 44.13 12.69
C LEU A 906 -55.66 42.68 12.17
N GLU A 907 -54.77 41.88 12.77
CA GLU A 907 -54.63 40.46 12.43
C GLU A 907 -55.88 39.65 12.86
N GLU A 908 -56.47 39.95 14.02
CA GLU A 908 -57.78 39.44 14.42
C GLU A 908 -58.90 39.86 13.47
N PHE A 909 -58.87 41.09 12.95
CA PHE A 909 -59.86 41.56 11.99
C PHE A 909 -59.72 40.83 10.64
N LEU A 910 -58.50 40.74 10.10
CA LEU A 910 -58.20 40.05 8.85
C LEU A 910 -58.54 38.56 8.91
N THR A 911 -58.26 37.89 10.04
CA THR A 911 -58.62 36.48 10.21
C THR A 911 -60.14 36.29 10.22
N LYS A 912 -60.90 37.14 10.94
CA LYS A 912 -62.37 37.12 10.93
C LYS A 912 -62.95 37.35 9.52
N VAL A 913 -62.40 38.29 8.73
CA VAL A 913 -62.83 38.49 7.33
C VAL A 913 -62.42 37.32 6.44
N SER A 914 -61.22 36.74 6.61
CA SER A 914 -60.77 35.59 5.82
C SER A 914 -61.65 34.36 6.04
N ALA A 915 -62.16 34.16 7.26
CA ALA A 915 -63.10 33.11 7.59
C ALA A 915 -64.46 33.31 6.88
N LEU A 916 -64.96 34.55 6.80
CA LEU A 916 -66.16 34.85 6.01
C LEU A 916 -65.93 34.64 4.50
N LYS A 917 -64.79 35.10 3.95
CA LYS A 917 -64.42 34.84 2.55
C LYS A 917 -64.36 33.34 2.25
N ALA A 918 -63.82 32.53 3.17
CA ALA A 918 -63.80 31.07 3.05
C ALA A 918 -65.21 30.45 3.10
N MET A 919 -66.06 30.80 4.07
CA MET A 919 -67.43 30.27 4.18
C MET A 919 -68.28 30.60 2.94
N ALA A 920 -68.15 31.81 2.40
CA ALA A 920 -68.84 32.21 1.18
C ALA A 920 -68.35 31.41 -0.06
N SER A 921 -67.04 31.15 -0.16
CA SER A 921 -66.49 30.33 -1.26
C SER A 921 -66.98 28.88 -1.26
N GLN A 922 -67.46 28.38 -0.11
CA GLN A 922 -68.01 27.03 0.06
C GLN A 922 -69.54 26.97 -0.12
N GLY A 923 -70.16 28.02 -0.68
CA GLY A 923 -71.60 28.07 -0.94
C GLY A 923 -72.44 28.72 0.17
N GLY A 924 -71.80 29.42 1.11
CA GLY A 924 -72.49 30.23 2.13
C GLY A 924 -73.26 31.43 1.56
N PRO A 925 -74.09 32.09 2.39
CA PRO A 925 -74.89 33.24 1.95
C PRO A 925 -74.01 34.43 1.50
N LYS A 926 -74.52 35.20 0.53
CA LYS A 926 -73.91 36.47 0.13
C LYS A 926 -73.90 37.43 1.33
N TYR A 927 -72.72 37.93 1.67
CA TYR A 927 -72.47 38.83 2.79
C TYR A 927 -71.98 40.19 2.26
N THR A 928 -72.23 41.27 3.00
CA THR A 928 -71.64 42.59 2.77
C THR A 928 -70.88 42.97 4.04
N LEU A 929 -69.56 43.21 3.95
CA LEU A 929 -68.75 43.40 5.17
C LEU A 929 -69.17 44.64 5.97
N CYS A 930 -69.48 45.75 5.32
CA CYS A 930 -69.94 46.98 5.97
C CYS A 930 -71.22 46.81 6.82
N GLN A 931 -72.02 45.75 6.58
CA GLN A 931 -73.24 45.45 7.35
C GLN A 931 -72.96 44.64 8.64
N GLN A 932 -71.75 44.09 8.81
CA GLN A 932 -71.39 43.34 10.00
C GLN A 932 -71.15 44.28 11.20
N PRO A 933 -71.69 44.00 12.40
CA PRO A 933 -71.66 44.92 13.54
C PRO A 933 -70.26 45.17 14.12
N TRP A 934 -69.24 44.45 13.64
CA TRP A 934 -67.83 44.58 13.99
C TRP A 934 -66.95 45.12 12.85
N ALA A 935 -67.49 45.31 11.64
CA ALA A 935 -66.78 45.82 10.46
C ALA A 935 -67.38 47.12 9.91
N GLN A 936 -68.17 47.83 10.71
CA GLN A 936 -68.64 49.19 10.41
C GLN A 936 -67.44 50.16 10.31
N PRO A 937 -67.40 51.10 9.34
CA PRO A 937 -66.24 51.97 9.07
C PRO A 937 -65.65 52.66 10.32
N ALA A 938 -66.50 53.18 11.22
CA ALA A 938 -66.02 53.81 12.45
C ALA A 938 -65.23 52.86 13.37
N LYS A 939 -65.72 51.61 13.56
CA LYS A 939 -65.03 50.60 14.38
C LYS A 939 -63.76 50.08 13.72
N VAL A 940 -63.72 50.08 12.39
CA VAL A 940 -62.52 49.74 11.62
C VAL A 940 -61.48 50.88 11.75
N SER A 941 -61.90 52.14 11.79
CA SER A 941 -61.06 53.29 12.16
C SER A 941 -60.48 53.15 13.57
N ASP A 942 -61.30 52.79 14.57
CA ASP A 942 -60.85 52.56 15.96
C ASP A 942 -59.78 51.45 16.05
N LEU A 943 -59.94 50.35 15.31
CA LEU A 943 -58.95 49.26 15.25
C LEU A 943 -57.61 49.73 14.64
N VAL A 944 -57.66 50.51 13.56
CA VAL A 944 -56.47 51.07 12.91
C VAL A 944 -55.77 52.07 13.82
N ALA A 945 -56.52 52.98 14.45
CA ALA A 945 -56.00 53.96 15.39
C ALA A 945 -55.36 53.28 16.63
N SER A 946 -55.98 52.21 17.13
CA SER A 946 -55.45 51.39 18.22
C SER A 946 -54.12 50.70 17.86
N ALA A 947 -54.04 50.08 16.68
CA ALA A 947 -52.81 49.47 16.17
C ALA A 947 -51.70 50.51 15.96
N TYR A 948 -52.00 51.64 15.30
CA TYR A 948 -51.03 52.72 15.07
C TYR A 948 -50.50 53.34 16.37
N LYS A 949 -51.39 53.58 17.35
CA LYS A 949 -51.04 54.03 18.70
C LYS A 949 -50.16 53.01 19.43
N THR A 950 -50.45 51.71 19.28
CA THR A 950 -49.68 50.61 19.87
C THR A 950 -48.26 50.53 19.30
N ILE A 951 -48.11 50.64 17.97
CA ILE A 951 -46.80 50.74 17.31
C ILE A 951 -46.03 51.96 17.84
N LYS A 952 -46.63 53.16 17.77
CA LYS A 952 -45.98 54.41 18.19
C LYS A 952 -45.53 54.41 19.65
N ALA A 953 -46.26 53.73 20.54
CA ALA A 953 -45.93 53.66 21.96
C ALA A 953 -44.90 52.57 22.31
N LYS A 954 -45.01 51.36 21.72
CA LYS A 954 -44.16 50.21 22.09
C LYS A 954 -42.86 50.13 21.30
N LEU A 955 -42.83 50.59 20.04
CA LEU A 955 -41.67 50.42 19.15
C LEU A 955 -40.36 51.02 19.73
N PRO A 956 -40.34 52.25 20.30
CA PRO A 956 -39.11 52.80 20.88
C PRO A 956 -38.60 51.99 22.10
N LEU A 957 -39.50 51.34 22.84
CA LEU A 957 -39.14 50.51 23.99
C LEU A 957 -38.51 49.19 23.54
N THR A 958 -39.10 48.50 22.55
CA THR A 958 -38.55 47.27 21.97
C THR A 958 -37.17 47.51 21.35
N LEU A 959 -36.99 48.60 20.60
CA LEU A 959 -35.67 48.95 20.02
C LEU A 959 -34.65 49.26 21.12
N ARG A 960 -35.02 50.00 22.17
CA ARG A 960 -34.12 50.27 23.30
C ARG A 960 -33.70 49.00 24.04
N SER A 961 -34.61 48.04 24.27
CA SER A 961 -34.22 46.76 24.86
C SER A 961 -33.35 45.93 23.91
N MET A 962 -33.63 45.92 22.61
CA MET A 962 -32.79 45.23 21.63
C MET A 962 -31.35 45.77 21.63
N SER A 963 -31.17 47.10 21.61
CA SER A 963 -29.84 47.74 21.68
C SER A 963 -29.12 47.56 23.03
N LEU A 964 -29.83 47.31 24.13
CA LEU A 964 -29.21 47.04 25.44
C LEU A 964 -28.65 45.61 25.53
N TYR A 965 -29.35 44.64 24.93
CA TYR A 965 -28.94 43.24 24.95
C TYR A 965 -27.97 42.89 23.81
N LEU A 966 -28.23 43.38 22.59
CA LEU A 966 -27.47 43.09 21.39
C LEU A 966 -26.47 44.23 21.14
N SER A 967 -25.18 43.97 21.34
CA SER A 967 -24.11 44.98 21.20
C SER A 967 -23.82 45.41 19.76
N ASN A 968 -24.35 44.70 18.76
CA ASN A 968 -24.11 44.96 17.34
C ASN A 968 -25.40 45.41 16.61
N LYS A 969 -25.36 46.62 16.03
CA LYS A 969 -26.43 47.21 15.21
C LYS A 969 -26.82 46.35 13.99
N ASP A 970 -25.87 45.60 13.42
CA ASP A 970 -26.18 44.68 12.29
C ASP A 970 -27.05 43.50 12.75
N THR A 971 -26.77 42.96 13.94
CA THR A 971 -27.57 41.88 14.54
C THR A 971 -28.96 42.38 14.94
N GLU A 972 -29.05 43.59 15.50
CA GLU A 972 -30.32 44.28 15.77
C GLU A 972 -31.15 44.44 14.48
N PHE A 973 -30.54 44.96 13.40
CA PHE A 973 -31.19 45.15 12.11
C PHE A 973 -31.65 43.83 11.48
N ILE A 974 -30.82 42.77 11.55
CA ILE A 974 -31.17 41.42 11.05
C ILE A 974 -32.37 40.85 11.80
N LEU A 975 -32.47 41.04 13.12
CA LEU A 975 -33.58 40.54 13.94
C LEU A 975 -34.85 41.39 13.80
N PHE A 976 -34.73 42.71 13.65
CA PHE A 976 -35.88 43.62 13.51
C PHE A 976 -36.48 43.64 12.10
N LYS A 977 -35.68 43.43 11.04
CA LYS A 977 -36.13 43.45 9.64
C LYS A 977 -37.31 42.49 9.35
N PRO A 978 -37.33 41.23 9.84
CA PRO A 978 -38.51 40.37 9.76
C PRO A 978 -39.76 40.95 10.44
N VAL A 979 -39.63 41.54 11.63
CA VAL A 979 -40.75 42.16 12.36
C VAL A 979 -41.32 43.33 11.55
N ARG A 980 -40.46 44.22 11.03
CA ARG A 980 -40.87 45.29 10.12
C ARG A 980 -41.60 44.76 8.89
N ASN A 981 -41.07 43.73 8.23
CA ASN A 981 -41.67 43.14 7.04
C ASN A 981 -43.05 42.52 7.34
N ASN A 982 -43.22 41.88 8.50
CA ASN A 982 -44.50 41.31 8.91
C ASN A 982 -45.56 42.40 9.12
N ILE A 983 -45.21 43.48 9.83
CA ILE A 983 -46.11 44.63 10.02
C ILE A 983 -46.52 45.22 8.67
N GLN A 984 -45.54 45.47 7.78
CA GLN A 984 -45.78 45.94 6.42
C GLN A 984 -46.74 45.03 5.63
N GLN A 985 -46.56 43.71 5.67
CA GLN A 985 -47.43 42.75 4.98
C GLN A 985 -48.86 42.74 5.53
N VAL A 986 -49.06 42.85 6.85
CA VAL A 986 -50.40 42.87 7.45
C VAL A 986 -51.12 44.17 7.07
N PHE A 987 -50.46 45.32 7.15
CA PHE A 987 -51.03 46.59 6.66
C PHE A 987 -51.28 46.57 5.15
N GLN A 988 -50.45 45.90 4.35
CA GLN A 988 -50.66 45.76 2.90
C GLN A 988 -51.88 44.88 2.57
N LYS A 989 -52.07 43.75 3.28
CA LYS A 989 -53.28 42.91 3.15
C LYS A 989 -54.54 43.69 3.53
N PHE A 990 -54.46 44.49 4.59
CA PHE A 990 -55.56 45.36 5.03
C PHE A 990 -55.88 46.45 3.99
N HIS A 991 -54.86 47.11 3.41
CA HIS A 991 -55.05 48.07 2.31
C HIS A 991 -55.66 47.44 1.04
N ALA A 992 -55.39 46.17 0.75
CA ALA A 992 -56.04 45.46 -0.36
C ALA A 992 -57.53 45.23 -0.06
N LEU A 993 -57.84 44.70 1.13
CA LEU A 993 -59.21 44.46 1.60
C LEU A 993 -60.06 45.75 1.63
N LEU A 994 -59.49 46.87 2.06
CA LEU A 994 -60.18 48.17 2.01
C LEU A 994 -60.52 48.63 0.58
N LYS A 995 -59.74 48.23 -0.43
CA LYS A 995 -60.03 48.53 -1.85
C LYS A 995 -61.00 47.55 -2.50
N GLU A 996 -61.17 46.37 -1.93
CA GLU A 996 -62.09 45.33 -2.43
C GLU A 996 -63.52 45.50 -1.89
N GLU A 997 -63.67 45.92 -0.62
CA GLU A 997 -64.90 45.66 0.16
C GLU A 997 -65.58 46.92 0.74
N PHE A 998 -64.98 48.10 0.58
CA PHE A 998 -65.44 49.38 1.16
C PHE A 998 -65.51 50.47 0.06
N SER A 999 -66.42 51.44 0.22
CA SER A 999 -66.52 52.57 -0.72
C SER A 999 -65.37 53.57 -0.54
N PRO A 1000 -65.07 54.45 -1.51
CA PRO A 1000 -64.07 55.50 -1.34
C PRO A 1000 -64.41 56.50 -0.22
N GLU A 1001 -65.68 56.60 0.17
CA GLU A 1001 -66.14 57.44 1.30
C GLU A 1001 -65.89 56.71 2.64
N ASP A 1002 -66.23 55.42 2.73
CA ASP A 1002 -65.91 54.58 3.90
C ASP A 1002 -64.39 54.52 4.15
N ALA A 1003 -63.59 54.43 3.08
CA ALA A 1003 -62.13 54.43 3.16
C ALA A 1003 -61.55 55.73 3.75
N GLN A 1004 -62.21 56.87 3.55
CA GLN A 1004 -61.84 58.14 4.21
C GLN A 1004 -62.21 58.13 5.70
N ILE A 1005 -63.38 57.59 6.06
CA ILE A 1005 -63.82 57.43 7.46
C ILE A 1005 -62.88 56.49 8.24
N ILE A 1006 -62.36 55.45 7.59
CA ILE A 1006 -61.41 54.49 8.17
C ILE A 1006 -60.00 55.08 8.38
N ALA A 1007 -59.66 56.17 7.68
CA ALA A 1007 -58.45 56.97 7.89
C ALA A 1007 -57.13 56.16 7.97
N CYS A 1008 -57.00 55.12 7.12
CA CYS A 1008 -55.86 54.21 7.16
C CYS A 1008 -54.52 54.93 6.83
N PRO A 1009 -53.48 54.81 7.67
CA PRO A 1009 -52.19 55.46 7.41
C PRO A 1009 -51.50 54.86 6.18
N SER A 1010 -51.03 55.73 5.30
CA SER A 1010 -50.38 55.31 4.05
C SER A 1010 -49.13 54.47 4.29
N MET A 1011 -48.77 53.63 3.32
CA MET A 1011 -47.58 52.79 3.38
C MET A 1011 -46.28 53.60 3.56
N GLU A 1012 -46.24 54.85 3.08
CA GLU A 1012 -45.10 55.76 3.27
C GLU A 1012 -45.02 56.27 4.71
N GLN A 1013 -46.14 56.68 5.31
CA GLN A 1013 -46.21 57.06 6.73
C GLN A 1013 -45.88 55.86 7.65
N LEU A 1014 -46.31 54.65 7.30
CA LEU A 1014 -45.92 53.41 7.98
C LEU A 1014 -44.40 53.15 7.82
N ASN A 1015 -43.85 53.36 6.63
CA ASN A 1015 -42.42 53.17 6.35
C ASN A 1015 -41.53 54.18 7.09
N LEU A 1016 -42.01 55.40 7.32
CA LEU A 1016 -41.34 56.44 8.13
C LEU A 1016 -41.45 56.14 9.64
N LEU A 1017 -42.55 55.54 10.10
CA LEU A 1017 -42.69 55.09 11.49
C LEU A 1017 -41.83 53.83 11.79
N LEU A 1018 -41.64 52.96 10.80
CA LEU A 1018 -40.85 51.73 10.90
C LEU A 1018 -39.40 51.88 10.38
N SER A 1019 -39.00 53.06 9.91
CA SER A 1019 -37.59 53.35 9.64
C SER A 1019 -36.89 53.67 10.96
N VAL A 1020 -36.03 52.74 11.38
CA VAL A 1020 -35.09 52.95 12.49
C VAL A 1020 -34.35 54.27 12.26
N SER A 1021 -34.46 55.18 13.23
CA SER A 1021 -33.63 56.39 13.31
C SER A 1021 -32.16 55.97 13.43
N LYS A 1022 -31.32 56.40 12.47
CA LYS A 1022 -29.90 56.03 12.38
C LYS A 1022 -29.08 56.42 13.62
#